data_AF-A0A939XTG1-F1
#
_entry.id   AF-A0A939XTG1-F1
#
_cell.length_a   1.000
_cell.length_b   1.000
_cell.length_c   1.000
_cell.angle_alpha   90.00
_cell.angle_beta   90.00
_cell.angle_gamma   90.00
#
_symmetry.space_group_name_H-M   'P 1'
#
loop_
_entity.id
_entity.type
_entity.pdbx_description
1 polymer ?
#
loop_
_entity_poly.entity_id
_entity_poly.type
_entity_poly.pdbx_seq_one_letter_code
_entity_poly.pdbx_strand_id
1 'polypeptide(L)'
;MINERDYIFRDGTLYFREGLTSIPRGSYPEEAQKMVIPSSVKRIEEGFFLPQLESIVFSEGLEEIDYNAFSNCDCLKEVIFPNSLKIIAYSAFSHCESLEKVQFPKGIETIEDHVFSYCGSLKEVVFPDSLKTIGEFAFQNCGSLKEVVFPDSLKTIGDFAFSECESLEKIRIPEGIESIGEAAFSSCESLEKVIGPLYGVLQKDVFLNTPFLDNLEDDDSLVIIDGILIKGVMLEGDLKVPDGVREIVPSAFSYNNDLTSVILPESVKLIGKSAFEHCQNLEKVVLPSHLDVLPDSLFCDCENLKDIKLPLTVGEIGSSVFDNTPWIEDQKDDQDLYVVLGWVVNGDESYGEVHISGVKGICAEAFEDNLNITKVVIDDGCEVIREDAFLECALLQEVVMPSRMKKIEDGAFCGCESLIEIRIPEGVEVIPPNCFGCCFSLTKIELPKSLKKIESDAFLNCLHLLPPAIDKSVEVDASSFGKCDSMMTRRVFKIEETRKINAEQYQNRDDISALFIPEGVEVIGKNAFRNCREMESVFFPKSLRRIEEGAFYGCGKIRSIILPENLTYIGAGAFSKCNSIYAVVLPDSITSIEESLFESCPVLTSVSLPSHLTAIGNCAFRGCALLSEIEIPNSVKTIGEECFAGTGLLSVTLPSRLIVVSRGAFKASKLQKVILPRGVEIIDTDAFRDCPFLCSINYPSTLKEIRKGAFIDSGVLLPDPNMDLQIKGKAYSFTSYRKSKENLPKAYAYLLYLCTTAPWLLLIFCIPVVLVIALIVSLI
;
A
#
# COMPACT_ATOMS: atom_id res chain seq x y z
N MET A 1 -27.41 -7.29 21.61
CA MET A 1 -28.88 -7.16 21.77
C MET A 1 -29.13 -6.48 23.10
N ILE A 2 -29.54 -5.21 23.11
CA ILE A 2 -29.89 -4.47 24.33
C ILE A 2 -31.20 -5.03 24.87
N ASN A 3 -31.28 -5.31 26.17
CA ASN A 3 -32.52 -5.71 26.82
C ASN A 3 -33.26 -4.42 27.23
N GLU A 4 -34.58 -4.34 27.06
CA GLU A 4 -35.43 -3.26 27.64
C GLU A 4 -35.33 -3.14 29.18
N ARG A 5 -34.50 -3.97 29.81
CA ARG A 5 -34.17 -3.97 31.23
C ARG A 5 -32.90 -3.19 31.56
N ASP A 6 -32.17 -2.64 30.58
CA ASP A 6 -30.86 -2.02 30.85
C ASP A 6 -30.96 -0.51 31.09
N TYR A 7 -32.01 0.13 30.56
CA TYR A 7 -32.28 1.56 30.76
C TYR A 7 -33.77 1.84 31.03
N ILE A 8 -34.07 3.06 31.48
CA ILE A 8 -35.40 3.64 31.63
C ILE A 8 -35.41 4.96 30.85
N PHE A 9 -36.30 5.09 29.88
CA PHE A 9 -36.55 6.35 29.20
C PHE A 9 -37.78 7.04 29.78
N ARG A 10 -37.60 8.24 30.32
CA ARG A 10 -38.69 9.01 30.95
C ARG A 10 -38.44 10.51 30.84
N ASP A 11 -39.48 11.25 30.45
CA ASP A 11 -39.48 12.72 30.40
C ASP A 11 -38.28 13.25 29.55
N GLY A 12 -38.02 12.63 28.40
CA GLY A 12 -36.91 12.99 27.51
C GLY A 12 -35.52 12.58 28.02
N THR A 13 -35.43 11.90 29.17
CA THR A 13 -34.16 11.49 29.78
C THR A 13 -33.96 9.98 29.74
N LEU A 14 -32.76 9.56 29.34
CA LEU A 14 -32.28 8.18 29.32
C LEU A 14 -31.48 7.88 30.61
N TYR A 15 -32.03 7.02 31.47
CA TYR A 15 -31.40 6.58 32.71
C TYR A 15 -30.94 5.14 32.59
N PHE A 16 -29.64 4.88 32.70
CA PHE A 16 -29.10 3.52 32.75
C PHE A 16 -29.20 2.95 34.17
N ARG A 17 -29.40 1.62 34.28
CA ARG A 17 -29.55 0.98 35.60
C ARG A 17 -28.20 0.86 36.32
N GLU A 18 -28.25 1.03 37.64
CA GLU A 18 -27.16 0.68 38.54
C GLU A 18 -26.79 -0.81 38.41
N GLY A 19 -25.50 -1.10 38.32
CA GLY A 19 -24.94 -2.44 38.15
C GLY A 19 -24.48 -2.79 36.73
N LEU A 20 -24.81 -1.96 35.73
CA LEU A 20 -24.19 -2.06 34.40
C LEU A 20 -22.71 -1.66 34.47
N THR A 21 -21.84 -2.48 33.89
CA THR A 21 -20.39 -2.20 33.81
C THR A 21 -20.00 -1.47 32.53
N SER A 22 -20.74 -1.67 31.44
CA SER A 22 -20.61 -0.90 30.20
C SER A 22 -21.99 -0.52 29.67
N ILE A 23 -22.03 0.53 28.85
CA ILE A 23 -23.20 0.84 28.01
C ILE A 23 -22.91 0.33 26.60
N PRO A 24 -23.63 -0.70 26.13
CA PRO A 24 -23.33 -1.32 24.87
C PRO A 24 -23.87 -0.56 23.68
N ARG A 25 -23.28 -0.82 22.51
CA ARG A 25 -23.83 -0.34 21.23
C ARG A 25 -25.28 -0.81 21.06
N GLY A 26 -26.15 0.10 20.60
CA GLY A 26 -27.45 -0.26 20.04
C GLY A 26 -28.41 0.91 19.92
N SER A 27 -29.66 0.59 19.59
CA SER A 27 -30.69 1.59 19.34
C SER A 27 -31.30 2.10 20.64
N TYR A 28 -31.06 3.37 20.92
CA TYR A 28 -31.66 4.13 22.02
C TYR A 28 -32.76 5.06 21.46
N PRO A 29 -33.66 5.58 22.30
CA PRO A 29 -34.69 6.53 21.85
C PRO A 29 -34.04 7.78 21.25
N GLU A 30 -34.24 8.01 19.95
CA GLU A 30 -33.66 9.14 19.20
C GLU A 30 -34.15 10.50 19.72
N GLU A 31 -35.32 10.52 20.36
CA GLU A 31 -35.89 11.68 21.03
C GLU A 31 -35.27 12.00 22.40
N ALA A 32 -34.26 11.25 22.86
CA ALA A 32 -33.62 11.51 24.14
C ALA A 32 -32.84 12.83 24.13
N GLN A 33 -33.22 13.74 25.03
CA GLN A 33 -32.60 15.05 25.22
C GLN A 33 -31.53 15.05 26.31
N LYS A 34 -31.57 14.06 27.19
CA LYS A 34 -30.62 13.95 28.30
C LYS A 34 -30.23 12.50 28.54
N MET A 35 -28.96 12.27 28.84
CA MET A 35 -28.45 10.95 29.21
C MET A 35 -27.79 11.00 30.59
N VAL A 36 -28.11 10.05 31.46
CA VAL A 36 -27.53 9.94 32.82
C VAL A 36 -26.79 8.62 32.95
N ILE A 37 -25.48 8.72 33.13
CA ILE A 37 -24.55 7.59 33.26
C ILE A 37 -24.35 7.29 34.76
N PRO A 38 -24.74 6.10 35.27
CA PRO A 38 -24.57 5.75 36.68
C PRO A 38 -23.12 5.40 37.02
N SER A 39 -22.76 5.49 38.30
CA SER A 39 -21.39 5.28 38.80
C SER A 39 -20.84 3.86 38.57
N SER A 40 -21.71 2.88 38.32
CA SER A 40 -21.30 1.50 38.03
C SER A 40 -20.69 1.32 36.63
N VAL A 41 -21.03 2.22 35.69
CA VAL A 41 -20.58 2.15 34.30
C VAL A 41 -19.14 2.63 34.22
N LYS A 42 -18.27 1.74 33.73
CA LYS A 42 -16.85 2.02 33.49
C LYS A 42 -16.54 2.40 32.04
N ARG A 43 -17.38 1.95 31.10
CA ARG A 43 -17.13 2.09 29.65
C ARG A 43 -18.42 2.44 28.90
N ILE A 44 -18.33 3.37 27.96
CA ILE A 44 -19.38 3.65 26.97
C ILE A 44 -18.86 3.13 25.63
N GLU A 45 -19.54 2.14 25.04
CA GLU A 45 -19.13 1.51 23.78
C GLU A 45 -19.43 2.43 22.57
N GLU A 46 -19.09 1.96 21.38
CA GLU A 46 -19.18 2.73 20.12
C GLU A 46 -20.63 3.07 19.67
N GLY A 47 -20.75 4.18 18.91
CA GLY A 47 -21.83 4.40 17.95
C GLY A 47 -23.24 4.64 18.50
N PHE A 48 -23.42 5.67 19.33
CA PHE A 48 -24.76 6.17 19.68
C PHE A 48 -25.22 7.20 18.66
N PHE A 49 -26.40 6.99 18.08
CA PHE A 49 -27.08 8.02 17.29
C PHE A 49 -28.21 8.62 18.12
N LEU A 50 -27.91 9.74 18.78
CA LEU A 50 -28.85 10.47 19.64
C LEU A 50 -28.97 11.92 19.16
N PRO A 51 -29.67 12.18 18.04
CA PRO A 51 -29.63 13.47 17.35
C PRO A 51 -30.27 14.62 18.15
N GLN A 52 -31.07 14.32 19.17
CA GLN A 52 -31.72 15.31 20.04
C GLN A 52 -31.03 15.48 21.40
N LEU A 53 -29.90 14.80 21.64
CA LEU A 53 -29.23 14.80 22.94
C LEU A 53 -28.63 16.18 23.21
N GLU A 54 -29.14 16.87 24.23
CA GLU A 54 -28.68 18.20 24.61
C GLU A 54 -27.65 18.19 25.75
N SER A 55 -27.68 17.16 26.60
CA SER A 55 -26.78 17.07 27.77
C SER A 55 -26.51 15.64 28.24
N ILE A 56 -25.31 15.42 28.75
CA ILE A 56 -24.90 14.15 29.36
C ILE A 56 -24.46 14.42 30.80
N VAL A 57 -24.91 13.60 31.73
CA VAL A 57 -24.48 13.61 33.13
C VAL A 57 -23.62 12.38 33.37
N PHE A 58 -22.31 12.58 33.44
CA PHE A 58 -21.36 11.55 33.81
C PHE A 58 -21.26 11.41 35.33
N SER A 59 -21.16 10.19 35.82
CA SER A 59 -20.83 9.90 37.22
C SER A 59 -19.36 9.55 37.37
N GLU A 60 -18.79 9.83 38.56
CA GLU A 60 -17.47 9.30 38.93
C GLU A 60 -17.51 7.76 38.93
N GLY A 61 -16.54 7.15 38.24
CA GLY A 61 -16.48 5.71 37.97
C GLY A 61 -16.29 5.37 36.49
N LEU A 62 -16.69 6.27 35.58
CA LEU A 62 -16.45 6.12 34.14
C LEU A 62 -14.95 6.25 33.82
N GLU A 63 -14.38 5.26 33.14
CA GLU A 63 -12.95 5.20 32.81
C GLU A 63 -12.69 5.40 31.31
N GLU A 64 -13.63 5.04 30.43
CA GLU A 64 -13.42 5.02 28.97
C GLU A 64 -14.69 5.39 28.17
N ILE A 65 -14.51 6.21 27.13
CA ILE A 65 -15.51 6.47 26.08
C ILE A 65 -14.91 5.99 24.76
N ASP A 66 -15.55 5.02 24.13
CA ASP A 66 -15.05 4.29 22.96
C ASP A 66 -15.28 5.06 21.65
N TYR A 67 -14.73 4.53 20.55
CA TYR A 67 -14.71 5.22 19.26
C TYR A 67 -16.12 5.57 18.75
N ASN A 68 -16.30 6.78 18.20
CA ASN A 68 -17.60 7.27 17.71
C ASN A 68 -18.76 7.22 18.73
N ALA A 69 -18.51 7.14 20.04
CA ALA A 69 -19.57 6.95 21.04
C ALA A 69 -20.69 8.01 20.94
N PHE A 70 -20.36 9.29 20.85
CA PHE A 70 -21.30 10.42 20.77
C PHE A 70 -21.16 11.22 19.47
N SER A 71 -20.63 10.60 18.42
CA SER A 71 -20.53 11.25 17.11
C SER A 71 -21.92 11.61 16.57
N ASN A 72 -22.05 12.77 15.92
CA ASN A 72 -23.32 13.32 15.39
C ASN A 72 -24.40 13.56 16.46
N CYS A 73 -24.00 13.89 17.69
CA CYS A 73 -24.91 14.41 18.72
C CYS A 73 -25.10 15.93 18.55
N ASP A 74 -25.66 16.35 17.41
CA ASP A 74 -25.66 17.74 16.93
C ASP A 74 -26.30 18.75 17.89
N CYS A 75 -27.17 18.30 18.81
CA CYS A 75 -27.84 19.14 19.80
C CYS A 75 -27.06 19.28 21.13
N LEU A 76 -25.96 18.55 21.32
CA LEU A 76 -25.22 18.49 22.57
C LEU A 76 -24.53 19.82 22.83
N LYS A 77 -24.77 20.46 23.98
CA LYS A 77 -24.31 21.84 24.25
C LYS A 77 -23.06 21.94 25.11
N GLU A 78 -22.93 21.03 26.08
CA GLU A 78 -21.83 21.05 27.04
C GLU A 78 -21.45 19.63 27.45
N VAL A 79 -20.14 19.39 27.56
CA VAL A 79 -19.57 18.13 28.05
C VAL A 79 -18.61 18.42 29.19
N ILE A 80 -18.93 17.89 30.38
CA ILE A 80 -18.09 17.95 31.58
C ILE A 80 -17.70 16.52 31.95
N PHE A 81 -16.46 16.14 31.68
CA PHE A 81 -16.00 14.79 31.96
C PHE A 81 -15.73 14.56 33.46
N PRO A 82 -15.97 13.33 33.98
CA PRO A 82 -15.69 12.98 35.37
C PRO A 82 -14.18 12.75 35.58
N ASN A 83 -13.67 12.97 36.79
CA ASN A 83 -12.23 12.86 37.06
C ASN A 83 -11.70 11.42 36.96
N SER A 84 -12.58 10.42 36.98
CA SER A 84 -12.24 9.02 36.77
C SER A 84 -11.91 8.67 35.31
N LEU A 85 -12.25 9.52 34.35
CA LEU A 85 -12.11 9.24 32.92
C LEU A 85 -10.64 9.26 32.52
N LYS A 86 -10.21 8.24 31.78
CA LYS A 86 -8.83 8.02 31.34
C LYS A 86 -8.67 8.09 29.83
N ILE A 87 -9.68 7.65 29.08
CA ILE A 87 -9.61 7.50 27.62
C ILE A 87 -10.86 8.11 26.99
N ILE A 88 -10.64 8.95 25.97
CA ILE A 88 -11.65 9.43 25.03
C ILE A 88 -11.15 9.04 23.65
N ALA A 89 -11.76 8.00 23.08
CA ALA A 89 -11.24 7.37 21.89
C ALA A 89 -11.57 8.14 20.60
N TYR A 90 -10.90 7.75 19.50
CA TYR A 90 -11.10 8.24 18.14
C TYR A 90 -12.55 8.70 17.83
N SER A 91 -12.69 9.96 17.41
CA SER A 91 -13.96 10.54 16.92
C SER A 91 -15.15 10.45 17.91
N ALA A 92 -14.89 10.28 19.22
CA ALA A 92 -15.95 10.08 20.21
C ALA A 92 -17.00 11.19 20.27
N PHE A 93 -16.68 12.44 19.93
CA PHE A 93 -17.61 13.58 19.93
C PHE A 93 -17.58 14.35 18.60
N SER A 94 -17.19 13.71 17.50
CA SER A 94 -17.17 14.38 16.20
C SER A 94 -18.56 14.81 15.74
N HIS A 95 -18.66 15.88 14.96
CA HIS A 95 -19.91 16.46 14.47
C HIS A 95 -20.92 16.84 15.58
N CYS A 96 -20.49 17.11 16.81
CA CYS A 96 -21.37 17.71 17.81
C CYS A 96 -21.51 19.23 17.56
N GLU A 97 -22.22 19.61 16.49
CA GLU A 97 -22.20 20.98 15.95
C GLU A 97 -22.68 22.07 16.94
N SER A 98 -23.56 21.75 17.89
CA SER A 98 -24.02 22.69 18.94
C SER A 98 -23.14 22.71 20.20
N LEU A 99 -22.06 21.93 20.26
CA LEU A 99 -21.22 21.82 21.45
C LEU A 99 -20.47 23.13 21.67
N GLU A 100 -20.80 23.85 22.74
CA GLU A 100 -20.23 25.18 23.01
C GLU A 100 -19.02 25.13 23.95
N LYS A 101 -18.95 24.10 24.81
CA LYS A 101 -17.94 24.00 25.86
C LYS A 101 -17.56 22.56 26.20
N VAL A 102 -16.25 22.34 26.36
CA VAL A 102 -15.67 21.08 26.82
C VAL A 102 -14.75 21.32 28.01
N GLN A 103 -14.95 20.54 29.08
CA GLN A 103 -14.06 20.53 30.24
C GLN A 103 -13.47 19.13 30.45
N PHE A 104 -12.15 19.01 30.26
CA PHE A 104 -11.41 17.77 30.46
C PHE A 104 -11.16 17.46 31.94
N PRO A 105 -11.08 16.18 32.32
CA PRO A 105 -10.70 15.78 33.66
C PRO A 105 -9.20 15.88 33.88
N LYS A 106 -8.80 15.94 35.15
CA LYS A 106 -7.38 15.91 35.53
C LYS A 106 -6.80 14.52 35.20
N GLY A 107 -5.66 14.48 34.52
CA GLY A 107 -4.92 13.24 34.27
C GLY A 107 -5.04 12.68 32.84
N ILE A 108 -5.87 13.29 31.97
CA ILE A 108 -5.81 12.99 30.54
C ILE A 108 -4.45 13.45 29.98
N GLU A 109 -3.72 12.52 29.37
CA GLU A 109 -2.43 12.79 28.73
C GLU A 109 -2.54 12.92 27.20
N THR A 110 -3.59 12.35 26.60
CA THR A 110 -3.80 12.36 25.15
C THR A 110 -5.25 12.68 24.82
N ILE A 111 -5.46 13.58 23.86
CA ILE A 111 -6.73 13.70 23.12
C ILE A 111 -6.49 12.99 21.79
N GLU A 112 -7.24 11.91 21.54
CA GLU A 112 -7.09 11.12 20.31
C GLU A 112 -7.59 11.85 19.06
N ASP A 113 -7.41 11.22 17.91
CA ASP A 113 -7.72 11.79 16.61
C ASP A 113 -9.23 12.01 16.43
N HIS A 114 -9.59 13.08 15.72
CA HIS A 114 -10.96 13.50 15.38
C HIS A 114 -11.93 13.70 16.57
N VAL A 115 -11.50 13.64 17.83
CA VAL A 115 -12.40 13.56 18.99
C VAL A 115 -13.48 14.67 18.99
N PHE A 116 -13.13 15.91 18.66
CA PHE A 116 -14.03 17.06 18.56
C PHE A 116 -14.04 17.69 17.15
N SER A 117 -13.72 16.91 16.12
CA SER A 117 -13.79 17.34 14.72
C SER A 117 -15.22 17.80 14.37
N TYR A 118 -15.36 18.90 13.61
CA TYR A 118 -16.62 19.52 13.20
C TYR A 118 -17.53 19.96 14.36
N CYS A 119 -16.97 20.32 15.52
CA CYS A 119 -17.72 20.97 16.61
C CYS A 119 -17.79 22.50 16.39
N GLY A 120 -18.50 22.94 15.34
CA GLY A 120 -18.47 24.33 14.86
C GLY A 120 -18.89 25.41 15.88
N SER A 121 -19.71 25.07 16.88
CA SER A 121 -20.12 26.01 17.94
C SER A 121 -19.17 26.08 19.15
N LEU A 122 -18.07 25.32 19.15
CA LEU A 122 -17.17 25.19 20.30
C LEU A 122 -16.40 26.49 20.53
N LYS A 123 -16.68 27.16 21.66
CA LYS A 123 -16.13 28.49 22.00
C LYS A 123 -15.00 28.41 23.01
N GLU A 124 -15.07 27.44 23.91
CA GLU A 124 -14.15 27.31 25.06
C GLU A 124 -13.73 25.85 25.24
N VAL A 125 -12.42 25.64 25.26
CA VAL A 125 -11.81 24.36 25.61
C VAL A 125 -10.80 24.61 26.73
N VAL A 126 -10.99 23.88 27.84
CA VAL A 126 -10.07 23.94 28.99
C VAL A 126 -9.27 22.64 29.05
N PHE A 127 -8.02 22.70 28.61
CA PHE A 127 -7.11 21.55 28.65
C PHE A 127 -6.58 21.27 30.07
N PRO A 128 -6.30 20.01 30.41
CA PRO A 128 -5.68 19.66 31.68
C PRO A 128 -4.16 19.83 31.64
N ASP A 129 -3.55 20.20 32.78
CA ASP A 129 -2.09 20.37 32.94
C ASP A 129 -1.26 19.09 32.68
N SER A 130 -1.91 17.94 32.52
CA SER A 130 -1.28 16.65 32.22
C SER A 130 -1.19 16.34 30.72
N LEU A 131 -1.84 17.14 29.87
CA LEU A 131 -1.96 16.86 28.45
C LEU A 131 -0.59 16.93 27.75
N LYS A 132 -0.23 15.87 27.04
CA LYS A 132 1.02 15.74 26.28
C LYS A 132 0.77 15.74 24.77
N THR A 133 -0.36 15.19 24.32
CA THR A 133 -0.63 15.01 22.89
C THR A 133 -2.05 15.43 22.52
N ILE A 134 -2.18 16.19 21.44
CA ILE A 134 -3.43 16.44 20.72
C ILE A 134 -3.32 15.71 19.38
N GLY A 135 -4.25 14.81 19.10
CA GLY A 135 -4.26 13.96 17.91
C GLY A 135 -4.63 14.68 16.61
N GLU A 136 -4.56 13.93 15.52
CA GLU A 136 -4.89 14.35 14.17
C GLU A 136 -6.35 14.82 14.08
N PHE A 137 -6.63 15.93 13.40
CA PHE A 137 -7.99 16.49 13.24
C PHE A 137 -8.79 16.72 14.53
N ALA A 138 -8.18 16.64 15.72
CA ALA A 138 -8.88 16.55 17.00
C ALA A 138 -9.89 17.68 17.25
N PHE A 139 -9.61 18.88 16.73
CA PHE A 139 -10.45 20.09 16.79
C PHE A 139 -10.65 20.71 15.39
N GLN A 140 -10.52 19.94 14.32
CA GLN A 140 -10.76 20.44 12.96
C GLN A 140 -12.16 21.07 12.87
N ASN A 141 -12.27 22.21 12.19
CA ASN A 141 -13.53 22.91 11.94
C ASN A 141 -14.28 23.27 13.26
N CYS A 142 -13.54 23.58 14.33
CA CYS A 142 -14.09 24.22 15.52
C CYS A 142 -14.22 25.74 15.30
N GLY A 143 -15.04 26.14 14.33
CA GLY A 143 -15.07 27.50 13.76
C GLY A 143 -15.38 28.63 14.76
N SER A 144 -15.93 28.35 15.94
CA SER A 144 -16.21 29.35 16.99
C SER A 144 -15.08 29.54 18.03
N LEU A 145 -14.01 28.76 17.96
CA LEU A 145 -12.93 28.75 18.95
C LEU A 145 -12.03 29.98 18.76
N LYS A 146 -12.04 30.90 19.73
CA LYS A 146 -11.33 32.19 19.59
C LYS A 146 -9.91 32.22 20.13
N GLU A 147 -9.68 31.51 21.21
CA GLU A 147 -8.40 31.43 21.90
C GLU A 147 -8.22 30.02 22.43
N VAL A 148 -7.01 29.51 22.29
CA VAL A 148 -6.61 28.22 22.82
C VAL A 148 -5.40 28.43 23.73
N VAL A 149 -5.52 27.95 24.97
CA VAL A 149 -4.44 28.01 25.96
C VAL A 149 -3.88 26.60 26.12
N PHE A 150 -2.75 26.35 25.48
CA PHE A 150 -2.03 25.08 25.61
C PHE A 150 -1.35 24.96 26.98
N PRO A 151 -1.37 23.78 27.61
CA PRO A 151 -0.63 23.54 28.85
C PRO A 151 0.88 23.39 28.58
N ASP A 152 1.72 23.76 29.55
CA ASP A 152 3.19 23.68 29.43
C ASP A 152 3.71 22.24 29.25
N SER A 153 2.90 21.24 29.59
CA SER A 153 3.20 19.81 29.41
C SER A 153 3.06 19.30 27.98
N LEU A 154 2.42 20.08 27.09
CA LEU A 154 2.10 19.66 25.74
C LEU A 154 3.38 19.47 24.91
N LYS A 155 3.47 18.31 24.25
CA LYS A 155 4.60 17.86 23.43
C LYS A 155 4.27 17.84 21.94
N THR A 156 3.06 17.44 21.59
CA THR A 156 2.69 17.21 20.19
C THR A 156 1.31 17.75 19.89
N ILE A 157 1.19 18.42 18.74
CA ILE A 157 -0.07 18.78 18.09
C ILE A 157 -0.08 18.02 16.75
N GLY A 158 -1.07 17.16 16.51
CA GLY A 158 -1.16 16.32 15.32
C GLY A 158 -1.56 17.08 14.05
N ASP A 159 -1.54 16.38 12.92
CA ASP A 159 -1.86 16.96 11.61
C ASP A 159 -3.32 17.44 11.60
N PHE A 160 -3.55 18.59 10.97
CA PHE A 160 -4.87 19.23 10.85
C PHE A 160 -5.62 19.46 12.18
N ALA A 161 -4.95 19.34 13.34
CA ALA A 161 -5.60 19.29 14.64
C ALA A 161 -6.53 20.47 14.94
N PHE A 162 -6.18 21.68 14.48
CA PHE A 162 -6.98 22.90 14.58
C PHE A 162 -7.24 23.53 13.20
N SER A 163 -7.13 22.76 12.12
CA SER A 163 -7.44 23.23 10.77
C SER A 163 -8.89 23.74 10.70
N GLU A 164 -9.13 24.82 9.95
CA GLU A 164 -10.45 25.44 9.79
C GLU A 164 -11.07 25.96 11.10
N CYS A 165 -10.26 26.27 12.12
CA CYS A 165 -10.70 27.05 13.29
C CYS A 165 -10.81 28.54 12.94
N GLU A 166 -11.79 28.89 12.10
CA GLU A 166 -11.93 30.21 11.45
C GLU A 166 -11.90 31.41 12.42
N SER A 167 -12.41 31.27 13.64
CA SER A 167 -12.42 32.34 14.65
C SER A 167 -11.15 32.45 15.52
N LEU A 168 -10.16 31.58 15.34
CA LEU A 168 -8.99 31.52 16.22
C LEU A 168 -8.07 32.72 15.96
N GLU A 169 -7.97 33.65 16.91
CA GLU A 169 -7.30 34.95 16.68
C GLU A 169 -5.79 34.91 17.00
N LYS A 170 -5.40 34.12 18.00
CA LYS A 170 -4.03 34.06 18.51
C LYS A 170 -3.73 32.70 19.15
N ILE A 171 -2.48 32.27 19.05
CA ILE A 171 -2.00 31.08 19.77
C ILE A 171 -0.66 31.35 20.46
N ARG A 172 -0.45 30.65 21.57
CA ARG A 172 0.84 30.61 22.26
C ARG A 172 1.35 29.18 22.32
N ILE A 173 2.41 28.91 21.58
CA ILE A 173 3.10 27.63 21.57
C ILE A 173 3.89 27.46 22.89
N PRO A 174 3.75 26.32 23.60
CA PRO A 174 4.47 26.08 24.85
C PRO A 174 5.96 25.78 24.61
N GLU A 175 6.82 26.14 25.58
CA GLU A 175 8.28 25.98 25.48
C GLU A 175 8.75 24.53 25.28
N GLY A 176 7.94 23.56 25.74
CA GLY A 176 8.26 22.14 25.71
C GLY A 176 7.76 21.39 24.48
N ILE A 177 7.17 22.09 23.50
CA ILE A 177 6.64 21.46 22.27
C ILE A 177 7.79 20.79 21.50
N GLU A 178 7.52 19.63 20.93
CA GLU A 178 8.45 18.82 20.16
C GLU A 178 8.03 18.71 18.69
N SER A 179 6.72 18.79 18.40
CA SER A 179 6.22 18.79 17.02
C SER A 179 4.82 19.42 16.88
N ILE A 180 4.61 20.09 15.75
CA ILE A 180 3.34 20.65 15.28
C ILE A 180 3.10 20.11 13.87
N GLY A 181 2.07 19.29 13.74
CA GLY A 181 1.73 18.49 12.56
C GLY A 181 1.36 19.28 11.30
N GLU A 182 1.32 18.57 10.18
CA GLU A 182 0.97 19.13 8.86
C GLU A 182 -0.36 19.88 8.95
N ALA A 183 -0.39 21.11 8.44
CA ALA A 183 -1.60 21.91 8.35
C ALA A 183 -2.37 22.07 9.69
N ALA A 184 -1.70 21.90 10.84
CA ALA A 184 -2.35 21.87 12.14
C ALA A 184 -3.17 23.14 12.46
N PHE A 185 -2.82 24.31 11.90
CA PHE A 185 -3.56 25.56 12.01
C PHE A 185 -3.89 26.16 10.64
N SER A 186 -4.00 25.32 9.60
CA SER A 186 -4.35 25.80 8.26
C SER A 186 -5.77 26.34 8.21
N SER A 187 -6.02 27.33 7.34
CA SER A 187 -7.33 27.96 7.14
C SER A 187 -7.95 28.52 8.44
N CYS A 188 -7.11 28.89 9.42
CA CYS A 188 -7.54 29.69 10.57
C CYS A 188 -7.64 31.16 10.13
N GLU A 189 -8.76 31.52 9.50
CA GLU A 189 -8.95 32.81 8.81
C GLU A 189 -8.83 34.06 9.70
N SER A 190 -8.88 33.92 11.03
CA SER A 190 -8.67 35.02 11.99
C SER A 190 -7.29 35.01 12.66
N LEU A 191 -6.44 34.02 12.39
CA LEU A 191 -5.19 33.83 13.14
C LEU A 191 -4.15 34.85 12.69
N GLU A 192 -4.00 35.94 13.44
CA GLU A 192 -3.05 37.03 13.14
C GLU A 192 -1.75 36.93 13.95
N LYS A 193 -1.73 36.14 15.03
CA LYS A 193 -0.61 36.15 15.97
C LYS A 193 -0.24 34.78 16.54
N VAL A 194 1.00 34.37 16.27
CA VAL A 194 1.64 33.18 16.87
C VAL A 194 2.82 33.64 17.75
N ILE A 195 2.93 33.09 18.96
CA ILE A 195 4.02 33.37 19.90
C ILE A 195 4.56 32.06 20.48
N GLY A 196 5.87 31.86 20.50
CA GLY A 196 6.51 30.73 21.17
C GLY A 196 7.64 30.14 20.32
N PRO A 197 8.21 29.00 20.72
CA PRO A 197 9.26 28.34 19.95
C PRO A 197 8.68 27.72 18.67
N LEU A 198 9.21 28.13 17.52
CA LEU A 198 8.86 27.54 16.22
C LEU A 198 10.02 26.75 15.59
N TYR A 199 11.25 26.90 16.14
CA TYR A 199 12.44 26.27 15.58
C TYR A 199 12.43 24.76 15.80
N GLY A 200 12.52 23.99 14.71
CA GLY A 200 12.64 22.54 14.69
C GLY A 200 11.34 21.79 14.98
N VAL A 201 10.19 22.47 14.98
CA VAL A 201 8.90 21.86 15.40
C VAL A 201 7.80 21.96 14.35
N LEU A 202 8.00 22.71 13.26
CA LEU A 202 6.97 22.93 12.23
C LEU A 202 7.03 21.87 11.13
N GLN A 203 5.89 21.26 10.83
CA GLN A 203 5.69 20.43 9.63
C GLN A 203 5.23 21.27 8.43
N LYS A 204 4.76 20.61 7.37
CA LYS A 204 4.24 21.25 6.15
C LYS A 204 2.99 22.09 6.44
N ASP A 205 2.89 23.27 5.83
CA ASP A 205 1.65 24.07 5.74
C ASP A 205 0.96 24.40 7.08
N VAL A 206 1.67 24.35 8.22
CA VAL A 206 1.10 24.55 9.57
C VAL A 206 0.20 25.78 9.67
N PHE A 207 0.58 26.88 9.02
CA PHE A 207 -0.13 28.17 9.05
C PHE A 207 -0.64 28.60 7.65
N LEU A 208 -0.85 27.65 6.74
CA LEU A 208 -1.36 27.95 5.40
C LEU A 208 -2.73 28.64 5.47
N ASN A 209 -2.96 29.64 4.62
CA ASN A 209 -4.21 30.43 4.59
C ASN A 209 -4.55 31.05 5.96
N THR A 210 -3.57 31.70 6.59
CA THR A 210 -3.78 32.44 7.85
C THR A 210 -3.29 33.87 7.71
N PRO A 211 -3.98 34.87 8.29
CA PRO A 211 -3.49 36.25 8.31
C PRO A 211 -2.08 36.39 8.90
N PHE A 212 -1.68 35.50 9.82
CA PHE A 212 -0.33 35.47 10.39
C PHE A 212 0.74 35.27 9.30
N LEU A 213 0.48 34.39 8.33
CA LEU A 213 1.37 34.17 7.20
C LEU A 213 1.14 35.19 6.08
N ASP A 214 -0.12 35.46 5.72
CA ASP A 214 -0.49 36.37 4.63
C ASP A 214 0.04 37.80 4.85
N ASN A 215 0.10 38.26 6.11
CA ASN A 215 0.68 39.57 6.45
C ASN A 215 2.21 39.64 6.28
N LEU A 216 2.87 38.50 6.03
CA LEU A 216 4.31 38.38 5.79
C LEU A 216 4.63 38.05 4.32
N GLU A 217 3.62 37.71 3.51
CA GLU A 217 3.76 37.42 2.08
C GLU A 217 3.79 38.74 1.29
N ASP A 218 4.93 39.05 0.68
CA ASP A 218 5.00 39.97 -0.46
C ASP A 218 5.01 39.14 -1.77
N ASP A 219 4.45 39.67 -2.87
CA ASP A 219 4.59 39.05 -4.21
C ASP A 219 6.08 38.79 -4.50
N ASP A 220 6.43 37.57 -4.91
CA ASP A 220 7.79 37.09 -5.25
C ASP A 220 8.81 37.16 -4.10
N SER A 221 8.45 36.66 -2.90
CA SER A 221 9.29 36.76 -1.70
C SER A 221 9.48 35.46 -0.91
N LEU A 222 10.50 35.47 -0.02
CA LEU A 222 10.72 34.44 0.99
C LEU A 222 10.06 34.86 2.31
N VAL A 223 9.18 34.03 2.83
CA VAL A 223 8.58 34.22 4.15
C VAL A 223 9.50 33.63 5.21
N ILE A 224 10.14 34.50 5.99
CA ILE A 224 11.11 34.12 7.02
C ILE A 224 10.69 34.67 8.39
N ILE A 225 10.59 33.78 9.38
CA ILE A 225 10.22 34.14 10.76
C ILE A 225 11.35 33.70 11.69
N ASP A 226 12.01 34.66 12.35
CA ASP A 226 13.10 34.41 13.31
C ASP A 226 14.22 33.47 12.81
N GLY A 227 14.49 33.51 11.50
CA GLY A 227 15.49 32.66 10.85
C GLY A 227 14.97 31.29 10.40
N ILE A 228 13.65 31.09 10.37
CA ILE A 228 12.98 29.91 9.83
C ILE A 228 12.34 30.30 8.51
N LEU A 229 12.73 29.67 7.42
CA LEU A 229 12.12 29.88 6.10
C LEU A 229 10.89 28.99 6.01
N ILE A 230 9.72 29.64 5.99
CA ILE A 230 8.41 29.00 6.01
C ILE A 230 7.95 28.65 4.60
N LYS A 231 8.09 29.58 3.65
CA LYS A 231 7.58 29.43 2.30
C LYS A 231 8.29 30.37 1.32
N GLY A 232 8.51 29.90 0.10
CA GLY A 232 8.84 30.69 -1.07
C GLY A 232 7.61 30.89 -1.94
N VAL A 233 7.25 32.14 -2.23
CA VAL A 233 6.05 32.48 -3.00
C VAL A 233 6.46 32.91 -4.40
N MET A 234 6.01 32.17 -5.43
CA MET A 234 6.19 32.51 -6.85
C MET A 234 7.64 32.84 -7.25
N LEU A 235 8.61 32.11 -6.69
CA LEU A 235 10.01 32.38 -6.90
C LEU A 235 10.44 32.02 -8.33
N GLU A 236 11.22 32.91 -8.95
CA GLU A 236 11.76 32.73 -10.30
C GLU A 236 13.28 32.88 -10.35
N GLY A 237 13.91 32.19 -11.31
CA GLY A 237 15.33 32.34 -11.62
C GLY A 237 16.28 31.90 -10.50
N ASP A 238 17.39 32.63 -10.36
CA ASP A 238 18.45 32.30 -9.42
C ASP A 238 18.17 32.90 -8.04
N LEU A 239 18.08 32.04 -7.02
CA LEU A 239 17.83 32.42 -5.64
C LEU A 239 19.05 32.16 -4.75
N LYS A 240 19.40 33.17 -3.94
CA LYS A 240 20.29 33.00 -2.80
C LYS A 240 19.49 33.20 -1.51
N VAL A 241 19.39 32.15 -0.70
CA VAL A 241 18.71 32.23 0.61
C VAL A 241 19.52 33.14 1.56
N PRO A 242 18.88 34.08 2.28
CA PRO A 242 19.58 35.05 3.12
C PRO A 242 20.40 34.42 4.26
N ASP A 243 21.57 35.00 4.54
CA ASP A 243 22.38 34.64 5.71
C ASP A 243 21.56 34.83 7.00
N GLY A 244 21.61 33.85 7.90
CA GLY A 244 20.86 33.88 9.17
C GLY A 244 19.63 32.98 9.19
N VAL A 245 19.17 32.47 8.04
CA VAL A 245 18.23 31.34 7.97
C VAL A 245 18.91 30.10 8.52
N ARG A 246 18.25 29.40 9.45
CA ARG A 246 18.75 28.24 10.20
C ARG A 246 17.95 26.98 9.92
N GLU A 247 16.72 27.14 9.45
CA GLU A 247 15.78 26.06 9.19
C GLU A 247 14.98 26.41 7.94
N ILE A 248 14.72 25.38 7.14
CA ILE A 248 13.81 25.39 6.00
C ILE A 248 12.76 24.35 6.34
N VAL A 249 11.50 24.77 6.51
CA VAL A 249 10.42 23.84 6.88
C VAL A 249 10.08 22.88 5.72
N PRO A 250 9.34 21.79 5.97
CA PRO A 250 8.91 20.90 4.89
C PRO A 250 8.15 21.64 3.79
N SER A 251 8.41 21.26 2.54
CA SER A 251 7.83 21.85 1.33
C SER A 251 8.03 23.35 1.10
N ALA A 252 8.98 23.99 1.79
CA ALA A 252 9.10 25.45 1.75
C ALA A 252 9.36 26.04 0.35
N PHE A 253 10.00 25.29 -0.57
CA PHE A 253 10.15 25.68 -1.98
C PHE A 253 9.33 24.85 -2.94
N SER A 254 8.53 23.88 -2.48
CA SER A 254 7.82 22.96 -3.38
C SER A 254 7.00 23.72 -4.42
N TYR A 255 6.93 23.18 -5.63
CA TYR A 255 6.18 23.74 -6.77
C TYR A 255 6.62 25.15 -7.22
N ASN A 256 7.76 25.68 -6.77
CA ASN A 256 8.36 26.88 -7.36
C ASN A 256 9.02 26.55 -8.71
N ASN A 257 8.18 26.27 -9.70
CA ASN A 257 8.57 25.73 -11.00
C ASN A 257 9.50 26.64 -11.80
N ASP A 258 9.49 27.95 -11.57
CA ASP A 258 10.30 28.91 -12.32
C ASP A 258 11.68 29.19 -11.69
N LEU A 259 11.99 28.61 -10.53
CA LEU A 259 13.33 28.62 -9.96
C LEU A 259 14.30 27.84 -10.84
N THR A 260 15.47 28.43 -11.13
CA THR A 260 16.54 27.80 -11.91
C THR A 260 17.72 27.39 -11.05
N SER A 261 18.04 28.14 -9.99
CA SER A 261 19.08 27.74 -9.05
C SER A 261 18.81 28.22 -7.62
N VAL A 262 19.25 27.43 -6.63
CA VAL A 262 19.16 27.80 -5.21
C VAL A 262 20.51 27.65 -4.52
N ILE A 263 20.91 28.68 -3.78
CA ILE A 263 22.09 28.66 -2.91
C ILE A 263 21.66 28.79 -1.45
N LEU A 264 21.87 27.74 -0.66
CA LEU A 264 21.62 27.74 0.77
C LEU A 264 22.84 28.23 1.56
N PRO A 265 22.67 29.11 2.56
CA PRO A 265 23.78 29.61 3.37
C PRO A 265 24.22 28.59 4.43
N GLU A 266 25.48 28.68 4.87
CA GLU A 266 26.06 27.83 5.94
C GLU A 266 25.41 28.00 7.32
N SER A 267 24.45 28.92 7.47
CA SER A 267 23.66 29.01 8.70
C SER A 267 22.53 27.98 8.77
N VAL A 268 22.10 27.40 7.63
CA VAL A 268 21.03 26.40 7.55
C VAL A 268 21.51 25.09 8.16
N LYS A 269 20.81 24.64 9.20
CA LYS A 269 21.10 23.41 9.95
C LYS A 269 20.06 22.31 9.74
N LEU A 270 18.82 22.71 9.45
CA LEU A 270 17.69 21.80 9.27
C LEU A 270 17.03 22.12 7.93
N ILE A 271 16.73 21.07 7.17
CA ILE A 271 15.93 21.13 5.95
C ILE A 271 14.82 20.10 6.12
N GLY A 272 13.58 20.52 5.91
CA GLY A 272 12.42 19.66 6.00
C GLY A 272 12.24 18.76 4.79
N LYS A 273 11.39 17.74 4.94
CA LYS A 273 11.00 16.82 3.86
C LYS A 273 10.41 17.60 2.68
N SER A 274 10.59 17.07 1.47
CA SER A 274 10.04 17.66 0.24
C SER A 274 10.43 19.12 -0.02
N ALA A 275 11.46 19.69 0.63
CA ALA A 275 11.66 21.14 0.61
C ALA A 275 11.79 21.74 -0.80
N PHE A 276 12.26 20.99 -1.81
CA PHE A 276 12.31 21.40 -3.22
C PHE A 276 11.47 20.52 -4.15
N GLU A 277 10.56 19.71 -3.61
CA GLU A 277 9.74 18.78 -4.40
C GLU A 277 8.98 19.50 -5.54
N HIS A 278 8.97 18.91 -6.73
CA HIS A 278 8.36 19.48 -7.92
C HIS A 278 8.88 20.87 -8.35
N CYS A 279 10.13 21.25 -8.03
CA CYS A 279 10.74 22.44 -8.63
C CYS A 279 11.22 22.14 -10.07
N GLN A 280 10.30 22.13 -11.04
CA GLN A 280 10.54 21.54 -12.37
C GLN A 280 11.70 22.15 -13.19
N ASN A 281 11.91 23.48 -13.14
CA ASN A 281 13.02 24.12 -13.87
C ASN A 281 14.31 24.25 -13.05
N LEU A 282 14.35 23.71 -11.82
CA LEU A 282 15.51 23.83 -10.95
C LEU A 282 16.67 23.01 -11.49
N GLU A 283 17.73 23.67 -11.96
CA GLU A 283 18.90 23.02 -12.56
C GLU A 283 20.01 22.76 -11.52
N LYS A 284 20.05 23.56 -10.46
CA LYS A 284 21.16 23.60 -9.51
C LYS A 284 20.75 23.90 -8.07
N VAL A 285 21.30 23.13 -7.13
CA VAL A 285 21.21 23.43 -5.69
C VAL A 285 22.59 23.34 -5.03
N VAL A 286 22.94 24.39 -4.29
CA VAL A 286 24.14 24.41 -3.44
C VAL A 286 23.72 24.23 -1.98
N LEU A 287 24.01 23.04 -1.44
CA LEU A 287 23.74 22.67 -0.05
C LEU A 287 24.85 23.19 0.90
N PRO A 288 24.51 23.48 2.18
CA PRO A 288 25.49 23.76 3.22
C PRO A 288 26.47 22.59 3.42
N SER A 289 27.75 22.89 3.62
CA SER A 289 28.82 21.87 3.65
C SER A 289 28.80 20.94 4.87
N HIS A 290 27.99 21.24 5.89
CA HIS A 290 27.96 20.55 7.18
C HIS A 290 26.70 19.70 7.39
N LEU A 291 25.79 19.62 6.41
CA LEU A 291 24.61 18.77 6.53
C LEU A 291 25.00 17.29 6.65
N ASP A 292 24.34 16.60 7.56
CA ASP A 292 24.49 15.17 7.87
C ASP A 292 23.28 14.34 7.43
N VAL A 293 22.13 14.98 7.19
CA VAL A 293 20.88 14.35 6.76
C VAL A 293 20.36 15.01 5.49
N LEU A 294 19.93 14.20 4.53
CA LEU A 294 19.03 14.60 3.44
C LEU A 294 17.65 14.02 3.74
N PRO A 295 16.62 14.84 4.00
CA PRO A 295 15.28 14.38 4.36
C PRO A 295 14.53 13.80 3.16
N ASP A 296 13.48 13.02 3.42
CA ASP A 296 12.66 12.38 2.39
C ASP A 296 12.17 13.36 1.32
N SER A 297 12.15 12.90 0.07
CA SER A 297 11.66 13.61 -1.11
C SER A 297 12.27 14.99 -1.35
N LEU A 298 13.43 15.31 -0.74
CA LEU A 298 14.03 16.65 -0.76
C LEU A 298 14.06 17.29 -2.17
N PHE A 299 14.43 16.52 -3.20
CA PHE A 299 14.48 16.94 -4.60
C PHE A 299 13.61 16.08 -5.53
N CYS A 300 12.64 15.35 -4.97
CA CYS A 300 11.74 14.52 -5.77
C CYS A 300 11.06 15.37 -6.87
N ASP A 301 10.94 14.82 -8.08
CA ASP A 301 10.32 15.47 -9.23
C ASP A 301 10.96 16.81 -9.66
N CYS A 302 12.24 17.03 -9.33
CA CYS A 302 13.03 18.12 -9.91
C CYS A 302 13.58 17.71 -11.30
N GLU A 303 12.70 17.70 -12.30
CA GLU A 303 12.93 17.14 -13.65
C GLU A 303 14.11 17.74 -14.44
N ASN A 304 14.67 18.89 -14.03
CA ASN A 304 15.84 19.52 -14.68
C ASN A 304 17.11 19.55 -13.81
N LEU A 305 17.06 19.01 -12.59
CA LEU A 305 18.14 19.11 -11.62
C LEU A 305 19.34 18.25 -12.02
N LYS A 306 20.47 18.91 -12.27
CA LYS A 306 21.70 18.30 -12.82
C LYS A 306 22.97 18.70 -12.09
N ASP A 307 22.98 19.83 -11.39
CA ASP A 307 24.15 20.33 -10.64
C ASP A 307 23.86 20.35 -9.14
N ILE A 308 24.12 19.22 -8.48
CA ILE A 308 24.14 19.11 -7.02
C ILE A 308 25.49 18.57 -6.58
N LYS A 309 26.05 19.18 -5.52
CA LYS A 309 27.18 18.64 -4.79
C LYS A 309 26.75 18.28 -3.38
N LEU A 310 26.67 16.99 -3.11
CA LEU A 310 26.31 16.49 -1.79
C LEU A 310 27.47 16.67 -0.80
N PRO A 311 27.20 17.15 0.43
CA PRO A 311 28.20 17.19 1.49
C PRO A 311 28.70 15.78 1.83
N LEU A 312 30.02 15.62 1.98
CA LEU A 312 30.62 14.32 2.36
C LEU A 312 30.27 13.89 3.79
N THR A 313 29.68 14.79 4.58
CA THR A 313 29.20 14.56 5.94
C THR A 313 27.85 13.85 6.00
N VAL A 314 27.13 13.74 4.87
CA VAL A 314 25.82 13.09 4.80
C VAL A 314 25.94 11.62 5.24
N GLY A 315 25.42 11.35 6.43
CA GLY A 315 25.30 10.01 7.00
C GLY A 315 24.00 9.34 6.57
N GLU A 316 22.95 10.13 6.38
CA GLU A 316 21.57 9.71 6.18
C GLU A 316 20.94 10.33 4.94
N ILE A 317 20.28 9.48 4.15
CA ILE A 317 19.54 9.86 2.96
C ILE A 317 18.15 9.26 3.14
N GLY A 318 17.14 10.12 3.16
CA GLY A 318 15.72 9.75 3.23
C GLY A 318 15.25 9.02 1.97
N SER A 319 13.98 8.64 1.95
CA SER A 319 13.38 8.00 0.76
C SER A 319 13.16 9.02 -0.36
N SER A 320 13.17 8.55 -1.61
CA SER A 320 12.85 9.32 -2.83
C SER A 320 13.54 10.68 -2.98
N VAL A 321 14.70 10.89 -2.34
CA VAL A 321 15.39 12.20 -2.29
C VAL A 321 15.68 12.74 -3.69
N PHE A 322 15.97 11.86 -4.64
CA PHE A 322 16.40 12.20 -6.01
C PHE A 322 15.51 11.58 -7.09
N ASP A 323 14.35 11.06 -6.73
CA ASP A 323 13.46 10.42 -7.69
C ASP A 323 13.04 11.41 -8.78
N ASN A 324 13.02 10.93 -10.02
CA ASN A 324 12.73 11.73 -11.21
C ASN A 324 13.66 12.96 -11.42
N THR A 325 14.90 12.89 -10.91
CA THR A 325 15.93 13.90 -11.22
C THR A 325 16.91 13.41 -12.26
N PRO A 326 17.32 14.22 -13.26
CA PRO A 326 18.39 13.82 -14.18
C PRO A 326 19.75 13.58 -13.51
N TRP A 327 19.98 14.15 -12.32
CA TRP A 327 21.21 13.99 -11.56
C TRP A 327 21.43 12.54 -11.08
N ILE A 328 20.35 11.82 -10.73
CA ILE A 328 20.47 10.45 -10.21
C ILE A 328 20.94 9.45 -11.29
N GLU A 329 20.66 9.72 -12.57
CA GLU A 329 21.07 8.89 -13.70
C GLU A 329 22.60 8.70 -13.79
N ASP A 330 23.37 9.71 -13.38
CA ASP A 330 24.84 9.62 -13.33
C ASP A 330 25.34 8.77 -12.14
N GLN A 331 24.45 8.33 -11.24
CA GLN A 331 24.77 7.53 -10.04
C GLN A 331 24.42 6.04 -10.21
N LYS A 332 23.92 5.64 -11.38
CA LYS A 332 23.53 4.25 -11.67
C LYS A 332 24.75 3.36 -11.87
N ASP A 333 24.74 2.17 -11.28
CA ASP A 333 25.78 1.17 -11.42
C ASP A 333 25.49 0.12 -12.51
N ASP A 334 26.40 -0.85 -12.67
CA ASP A 334 26.28 -1.93 -13.68
C ASP A 334 25.20 -3.00 -13.32
N GLN A 335 24.53 -2.87 -12.18
CA GLN A 335 23.42 -3.74 -11.72
C GLN A 335 22.07 -3.02 -11.79
N ASP A 336 22.00 -1.87 -12.46
CA ASP A 336 20.82 -1.00 -12.51
C ASP A 336 20.39 -0.45 -11.13
N LEU A 337 21.35 -0.34 -10.18
CA LEU A 337 21.14 0.25 -8.86
C LEU A 337 21.63 1.70 -8.83
N TYR A 338 20.84 2.59 -8.23
CA TYR A 338 21.25 3.96 -7.96
C TYR A 338 21.97 4.03 -6.62
N VAL A 339 23.26 4.38 -6.63
CA VAL A 339 24.11 4.37 -5.44
C VAL A 339 24.65 5.76 -5.13
N VAL A 340 24.24 6.34 -3.99
CA VAL A 340 24.64 7.69 -3.56
C VAL A 340 25.41 7.61 -2.24
N LEU A 341 26.65 8.13 -2.23
CA LEU A 341 27.52 8.15 -1.05
C LEU A 341 27.66 6.78 -0.36
N GLY A 342 27.60 5.69 -1.13
CA GLY A 342 27.67 4.31 -0.65
C GLY A 342 26.37 3.77 -0.08
N TRP A 343 25.23 4.41 -0.30
CA TRP A 343 23.90 3.84 -0.03
C TRP A 343 23.21 3.47 -1.33
N VAL A 344 22.53 2.32 -1.38
CA VAL A 344 21.54 2.07 -2.44
C VAL A 344 20.32 2.93 -2.12
N VAL A 345 19.97 3.85 -3.02
CA VAL A 345 18.85 4.79 -2.83
C VAL A 345 17.63 4.47 -3.67
N ASN A 346 17.80 3.78 -4.81
CA ASN A 346 16.71 3.28 -5.64
C ASN A 346 17.20 2.04 -6.44
N GLY A 347 16.36 1.01 -6.52
CA GLY A 347 16.60 -0.24 -7.23
C GLY A 347 15.36 -0.75 -7.97
N ASP A 348 14.38 0.11 -8.27
CA ASP A 348 13.07 -0.27 -8.81
C ASP A 348 13.17 -0.92 -10.20
N GLU A 349 14.19 -0.55 -10.97
CA GLU A 349 14.45 -1.11 -12.31
C GLU A 349 15.17 -2.47 -12.28
N SER A 350 15.60 -2.93 -11.10
CA SER A 350 16.32 -4.20 -10.96
C SER A 350 15.40 -5.41 -11.20
N TYR A 351 15.96 -6.51 -11.72
CA TYR A 351 15.21 -7.73 -12.03
C TYR A 351 16.03 -9.00 -11.78
N GLY A 352 15.37 -10.09 -11.42
CA GLY A 352 16.00 -11.39 -11.21
C GLY A 352 16.91 -11.45 -9.98
N GLU A 353 18.15 -11.90 -10.15
CA GLU A 353 19.16 -11.95 -9.08
C GLU A 353 19.97 -10.66 -9.06
N VAL A 354 19.91 -9.94 -7.94
CA VAL A 354 20.57 -8.64 -7.74
C VAL A 354 21.72 -8.79 -6.75
N HIS A 355 22.91 -8.32 -7.14
CA HIS A 355 24.10 -8.30 -6.28
C HIS A 355 24.37 -6.89 -5.77
N ILE A 356 24.07 -6.65 -4.50
CA ILE A 356 24.33 -5.37 -3.82
C ILE A 356 25.74 -5.42 -3.23
N SER A 357 26.67 -4.64 -3.80
CA SER A 357 28.09 -4.67 -3.41
C SER A 357 28.72 -3.30 -3.21
N GLY A 358 29.69 -3.22 -2.31
CA GLY A 358 30.45 -1.99 -2.05
C GLY A 358 29.66 -0.86 -1.37
N VAL A 359 28.49 -1.16 -0.81
CA VAL A 359 27.62 -0.20 -0.12
C VAL A 359 27.68 -0.37 1.40
N LYS A 360 27.44 0.71 2.16
CA LYS A 360 27.31 0.68 3.63
C LYS A 360 25.90 0.33 4.11
N GLY A 361 24.89 0.50 3.26
CA GLY A 361 23.50 0.22 3.61
C GLY A 361 22.54 0.40 2.44
N ILE A 362 21.27 0.07 2.69
CA ILE A 362 20.15 0.22 1.76
C ILE A 362 19.17 1.22 2.38
N CYS A 363 18.80 2.26 1.63
CA CYS A 363 17.88 3.31 2.09
C CYS A 363 16.45 2.81 2.25
N ALA A 364 15.62 3.62 2.90
CA ALA A 364 14.20 3.32 3.03
C ALA A 364 13.54 3.30 1.65
N GLU A 365 12.59 2.40 1.46
CA GLU A 365 11.80 2.25 0.22
C GLU A 365 12.65 1.96 -1.05
N ALA A 366 13.94 1.65 -0.91
CA ALA A 366 14.86 1.59 -2.05
C ALA A 366 14.50 0.52 -3.10
N PHE A 367 13.72 -0.50 -2.75
CA PHE A 367 13.16 -1.50 -3.66
C PHE A 367 11.66 -1.67 -3.43
N GLU A 368 10.98 -0.68 -2.86
CA GLU A 368 9.53 -0.76 -2.62
C GLU A 368 8.79 -1.11 -3.92
N ASP A 369 7.80 -2.00 -3.82
CA ASP A 369 6.99 -2.47 -4.94
C ASP A 369 7.79 -3.10 -6.11
N ASN A 370 9.06 -3.50 -5.89
CA ASN A 370 9.82 -4.19 -6.92
C ASN A 370 9.31 -5.62 -7.12
N LEU A 371 8.46 -5.79 -8.14
CA LEU A 371 7.84 -7.06 -8.50
C LEU A 371 8.71 -7.96 -9.40
N ASN A 372 9.96 -7.59 -9.69
CA ASN A 372 10.80 -8.28 -10.67
C ASN A 372 12.02 -8.99 -10.05
N ILE A 373 12.43 -8.60 -8.84
CA ILE A 373 13.53 -9.26 -8.13
C ILE A 373 13.07 -10.61 -7.56
N THR A 374 13.92 -11.61 -7.71
CA THR A 374 13.70 -12.97 -7.18
C THR A 374 14.74 -13.38 -6.16
N LYS A 375 15.92 -12.76 -6.19
CA LYS A 375 16.99 -13.01 -5.22
C LYS A 375 17.83 -11.76 -5.00
N VAL A 376 18.18 -11.49 -3.75
CA VAL A 376 19.07 -10.39 -3.37
C VAL A 376 20.28 -10.96 -2.64
N VAL A 377 21.48 -10.62 -3.10
CA VAL A 377 22.75 -10.99 -2.46
C VAL A 377 23.46 -9.73 -2.02
N ILE A 378 23.57 -9.55 -0.70
CA ILE A 378 24.18 -8.37 -0.09
C ILE A 378 25.59 -8.72 0.41
N ASP A 379 26.60 -7.96 0.01
CA ASP A 379 27.99 -8.20 0.40
C ASP A 379 28.34 -7.70 1.82
N ASP A 380 29.52 -8.09 2.32
CA ASP A 380 29.98 -7.77 3.67
C ASP A 380 30.19 -6.26 3.95
N GLY A 381 30.05 -5.38 2.96
CA GLY A 381 30.11 -3.93 3.16
C GLY A 381 28.89 -3.37 3.89
N CYS A 382 27.72 -4.00 3.69
CA CYS A 382 26.43 -3.48 4.13
C CYS A 382 26.17 -3.79 5.61
N GLU A 383 25.88 -2.74 6.40
CA GLU A 383 25.63 -2.86 7.84
C GLU A 383 24.16 -2.64 8.23
N VAL A 384 23.37 -1.99 7.38
CA VAL A 384 21.99 -1.55 7.69
C VAL A 384 21.07 -1.73 6.49
N ILE A 385 19.89 -2.30 6.73
CA ILE A 385 18.73 -2.26 5.83
C ILE A 385 17.66 -1.41 6.52
N ARG A 386 17.20 -0.35 5.85
CA ARG A 386 16.27 0.61 6.41
C ARG A 386 14.80 0.21 6.26
N GLU A 387 13.95 1.03 6.84
CA GLU A 387 12.50 0.89 6.83
C GLU A 387 11.96 0.66 5.42
N ASP A 388 11.11 -0.34 5.26
CA ASP A 388 10.42 -0.64 3.98
C ASP A 388 11.34 -0.84 2.76
N ALA A 389 12.64 -1.10 2.97
CA ALA A 389 13.62 -1.19 1.89
C ALA A 389 13.29 -2.23 0.81
N PHE A 390 12.57 -3.30 1.14
CA PHE A 390 12.03 -4.30 0.21
C PHE A 390 10.53 -4.52 0.44
N LEU A 391 9.80 -3.47 0.81
CA LEU A 391 8.36 -3.52 1.01
C LEU A 391 7.68 -3.97 -0.30
N GLU A 392 6.74 -4.91 -0.18
CA GLU A 392 5.93 -5.44 -1.30
C GLU A 392 6.75 -6.01 -2.48
N CYS A 393 7.99 -6.46 -2.23
CA CYS A 393 8.81 -7.24 -3.16
C CYS A 393 8.26 -8.67 -3.35
N ALA A 394 7.06 -8.80 -3.90
CA ALA A 394 6.24 -10.02 -3.83
C ALA A 394 6.88 -11.27 -4.47
N LEU A 395 7.82 -11.12 -5.42
CA LEU A 395 8.52 -12.22 -6.09
C LEU A 395 9.88 -12.58 -5.46
N LEU A 396 10.34 -11.84 -4.44
CA LEU A 396 11.62 -12.10 -3.77
C LEU A 396 11.56 -13.42 -3.01
N GLN A 397 12.39 -14.39 -3.41
CA GLN A 397 12.40 -15.76 -2.86
C GLN A 397 13.54 -15.99 -1.87
N GLU A 398 14.67 -15.31 -2.06
CA GLU A 398 15.89 -15.51 -1.27
C GLU A 398 16.59 -14.17 -1.02
N VAL A 399 16.98 -13.95 0.24
CA VAL A 399 17.83 -12.83 0.65
C VAL A 399 19.05 -13.37 1.37
N VAL A 400 20.24 -13.09 0.82
CA VAL A 400 21.52 -13.45 1.42
C VAL A 400 22.09 -12.20 2.09
N MET A 401 21.92 -12.12 3.41
CA MET A 401 22.45 -11.03 4.23
C MET A 401 23.90 -11.28 4.68
N PRO A 402 24.75 -10.25 4.76
CA PRO A 402 26.13 -10.38 5.18
C PRO A 402 26.28 -10.58 6.68
N SER A 403 27.44 -11.10 7.06
CA SER A 403 27.79 -11.35 8.46
C SER A 403 27.91 -10.07 9.31
N ARG A 404 28.21 -8.94 8.65
CA ARG A 404 28.41 -7.63 9.28
C ARG A 404 27.13 -6.83 9.49
N MET A 405 25.99 -7.32 9.01
CA MET A 405 24.71 -6.64 9.19
C MET A 405 24.41 -6.45 10.68
N LYS A 406 24.19 -5.20 11.08
CA LYS A 406 23.94 -4.79 12.47
C LYS A 406 22.48 -4.50 12.72
N LYS A 407 21.77 -3.99 11.71
CA LYS A 407 20.40 -3.50 11.86
C LYS A 407 19.57 -3.81 10.63
N ILE A 408 18.34 -4.24 10.88
CA ILE A 408 17.23 -4.28 9.94
C ILE A 408 16.12 -3.45 10.60
N GLU A 409 15.48 -2.56 9.86
CA GLU A 409 14.45 -1.65 10.35
C GLU A 409 13.03 -2.13 9.99
N ASP A 410 12.04 -1.41 10.49
CA ASP A 410 10.62 -1.74 10.42
C ASP A 410 10.18 -2.03 8.99
N GLY A 411 9.32 -3.04 8.79
CA GLY A 411 8.76 -3.33 7.47
C GLY A 411 9.75 -3.71 6.35
N ALA A 412 11.06 -3.82 6.62
CA ALA A 412 12.10 -3.97 5.59
C ALA A 412 11.88 -5.10 4.57
N PHE A 413 11.17 -6.17 4.92
CA PHE A 413 10.77 -7.26 4.01
C PHE A 413 9.27 -7.56 4.11
N CYS A 414 8.46 -6.61 4.58
CA CYS A 414 7.01 -6.75 4.61
C CYS A 414 6.49 -6.94 3.17
N GLY A 415 5.53 -7.82 2.96
CA GLY A 415 5.00 -8.11 1.62
C GLY A 415 5.99 -8.85 0.70
N CYS A 416 7.13 -9.35 1.21
CA CYS A 416 7.97 -10.30 0.46
C CYS A 416 7.28 -11.68 0.39
N GLU A 417 6.19 -11.77 -0.37
CA GLU A 417 5.23 -12.86 -0.27
C GLU A 417 5.80 -14.22 -0.70
N SER A 418 6.82 -14.22 -1.57
CA SER A 418 7.51 -15.41 -2.08
C SER A 418 8.72 -15.85 -1.25
N LEU A 419 9.12 -15.10 -0.21
CA LEU A 419 10.32 -15.39 0.58
C LEU A 419 10.17 -16.72 1.32
N ILE A 420 11.07 -17.69 1.09
CA ILE A 420 10.90 -19.07 1.59
C ILE A 420 11.63 -19.31 2.91
N GLU A 421 12.87 -18.82 2.98
CA GLU A 421 13.77 -18.96 4.11
C GLU A 421 14.53 -17.65 4.31
N ILE A 422 14.73 -17.27 5.57
CA ILE A 422 15.57 -16.13 5.94
C ILE A 422 16.55 -16.52 7.05
N ARG A 423 17.81 -16.12 6.87
CA ARG A 423 18.86 -16.23 7.90
C ARG A 423 19.15 -14.84 8.44
N ILE A 424 18.82 -14.61 9.71
CA ILE A 424 19.07 -13.34 10.37
C ILE A 424 20.54 -13.32 10.87
N PRO A 425 21.35 -12.31 10.50
CA PRO A 425 22.78 -12.25 10.85
C PRO A 425 23.05 -12.07 12.35
N GLU A 426 24.22 -12.54 12.83
CA GLU A 426 24.63 -12.44 14.25
C GLU A 426 24.77 -11.00 14.77
N GLY A 427 24.86 -9.99 13.92
CA GLY A 427 24.88 -8.59 14.37
C GLY A 427 23.49 -8.02 14.69
N VAL A 428 22.40 -8.68 14.27
CA VAL A 428 21.02 -8.19 14.43
C VAL A 428 20.46 -8.62 15.78
N GLU A 429 20.33 -7.68 16.72
CA GLU A 429 19.85 -7.94 18.08
C GLU A 429 18.32 -7.82 18.25
N VAL A 430 17.63 -7.15 17.33
CA VAL A 430 16.18 -6.91 17.37
C VAL A 430 15.61 -7.20 15.99
N ILE A 431 14.49 -7.92 15.93
CA ILE A 431 13.64 -8.02 14.74
C ILE A 431 12.48 -7.04 14.94
N PRO A 432 12.41 -5.95 14.15
CA PRO A 432 11.49 -4.84 14.38
C PRO A 432 10.06 -5.14 13.92
N PRO A 433 9.10 -4.22 14.15
CA PRO A 433 7.72 -4.38 13.72
C PRO A 433 7.57 -4.62 12.23
N ASN A 434 6.64 -5.51 11.87
CA ASN A 434 6.30 -5.88 10.48
C ASN A 434 7.48 -6.31 9.59
N CYS A 435 8.68 -6.54 10.13
CA CYS A 435 9.89 -6.78 9.35
C CYS A 435 9.74 -7.87 8.26
N PHE A 436 8.98 -8.93 8.54
CA PHE A 436 8.62 -10.01 7.63
C PHE A 436 7.09 -10.21 7.58
N GLY A 437 6.34 -9.15 7.82
CA GLY A 437 4.88 -9.16 7.72
C GLY A 437 4.43 -9.59 6.33
N CYS A 438 3.34 -10.35 6.24
CA CYS A 438 2.78 -10.84 4.97
C CYS A 438 3.74 -11.66 4.09
N CYS A 439 4.88 -12.16 4.62
CA CYS A 439 5.70 -13.16 3.93
C CYS A 439 4.97 -14.52 3.92
N PHE A 440 3.96 -14.67 3.07
CA PHE A 440 3.07 -15.82 3.08
C PHE A 440 3.81 -17.14 2.88
N SER A 441 4.86 -17.14 2.05
CA SER A 441 5.66 -18.33 1.71
C SER A 441 6.80 -18.64 2.70
N LEU A 442 6.98 -17.82 3.74
CA LEU A 442 8.08 -18.00 4.68
C LEU A 442 7.83 -19.25 5.54
N THR A 443 8.70 -20.26 5.39
CA THR A 443 8.57 -21.54 6.11
C THR A 443 9.59 -21.71 7.22
N LYS A 444 10.75 -21.08 7.07
CA LYS A 444 11.90 -21.26 7.95
C LYS A 444 12.59 -19.93 8.21
N ILE A 445 12.93 -19.72 9.48
CA ILE A 445 13.80 -18.65 9.92
C ILE A 445 14.94 -19.21 10.76
N GLU A 446 16.16 -18.76 10.48
CA GLU A 446 17.32 -18.99 11.33
C GLU A 446 17.62 -17.72 12.12
N LEU A 447 17.36 -17.77 13.44
CA LEU A 447 17.59 -16.68 14.38
C LEU A 447 19.04 -16.70 14.91
N PRO A 448 19.71 -15.55 15.09
CA PRO A 448 21.05 -15.49 15.64
C PRO A 448 21.05 -15.68 17.16
N LYS A 449 22.22 -16.00 17.72
CA LYS A 449 22.37 -16.15 19.18
C LYS A 449 22.35 -14.82 19.91
N SER A 450 22.68 -13.73 19.22
CA SER A 450 22.67 -12.37 19.74
C SER A 450 21.27 -11.76 19.89
N LEU A 451 20.24 -12.42 19.35
CA LEU A 451 18.87 -11.89 19.35
C LEU A 451 18.39 -11.64 20.77
N LYS A 452 17.87 -10.43 21.00
CA LYS A 452 17.32 -9.97 22.29
C LYS A 452 15.81 -9.81 22.24
N LYS A 453 15.26 -9.32 21.14
CA LYS A 453 13.83 -9.01 21.03
C LYS A 453 13.25 -9.30 19.64
N ILE A 454 12.00 -9.74 19.59
CA ILE A 454 11.13 -9.79 18.41
C ILE A 454 9.93 -8.91 18.72
N GLU A 455 9.72 -7.87 17.92
CA GLU A 455 8.71 -6.84 18.19
C GLU A 455 7.36 -7.17 17.53
N SER A 456 6.37 -6.28 17.73
CA SER A 456 4.97 -6.48 17.31
C SER A 456 4.86 -6.78 15.82
N ASP A 457 4.10 -7.82 15.47
CA ASP A 457 3.74 -8.12 14.08
C ASP A 457 4.92 -8.41 13.13
N ALA A 458 6.13 -8.64 13.67
CA ALA A 458 7.35 -8.96 12.92
C ALA A 458 7.17 -10.08 11.87
N PHE A 459 6.29 -11.05 12.12
CA PHE A 459 5.94 -12.15 11.22
C PHE A 459 4.42 -12.25 11.00
N LEU A 460 3.70 -11.14 11.08
CA LEU A 460 2.25 -11.11 10.90
C LEU A 460 1.85 -11.77 9.58
N ASN A 461 0.87 -12.66 9.59
CA ASN A 461 0.43 -13.42 8.41
C ASN A 461 1.52 -14.27 7.73
N CYS A 462 2.61 -14.66 8.39
CA CYS A 462 3.48 -15.72 7.88
C CYS A 462 2.81 -17.09 8.04
N LEU A 463 1.86 -17.40 7.14
CA LEU A 463 0.92 -18.53 7.26
C LEU A 463 1.62 -19.89 7.33
N HIS A 464 2.79 -20.03 6.71
CA HIS A 464 3.55 -21.27 6.61
C HIS A 464 4.77 -21.36 7.54
N LEU A 465 4.99 -20.36 8.41
CA LEU A 465 6.21 -20.27 9.21
C LEU A 465 6.24 -21.31 10.34
N LEU A 466 7.14 -22.28 10.29
CA LEU A 466 7.26 -23.23 11.39
C LEU A 466 7.77 -22.55 12.67
N PRO A 467 7.32 -22.97 13.87
CA PRO A 467 7.80 -22.39 15.13
C PRO A 467 9.33 -22.43 15.21
N PRO A 468 10.02 -21.27 15.26
CA PRO A 468 11.47 -21.27 15.37
C PRO A 468 11.93 -21.68 16.77
N ALA A 469 13.17 -22.15 16.87
CA ALA A 469 13.80 -22.35 18.17
C ALA A 469 14.18 -20.98 18.75
N ILE A 470 13.35 -20.45 19.63
CA ILE A 470 13.59 -19.17 20.31
C ILE A 470 14.23 -19.45 21.68
N ASP A 471 15.35 -18.80 21.98
CA ASP A 471 15.94 -18.85 23.32
C ASP A 471 15.00 -18.19 24.34
N LYS A 472 14.93 -18.72 25.55
CA LYS A 472 14.09 -18.16 26.62
C LYS A 472 14.49 -16.75 27.03
N SER A 473 15.70 -16.31 26.71
CA SER A 473 16.16 -14.94 26.96
C SER A 473 15.62 -13.91 25.96
N VAL A 474 15.07 -14.35 24.82
CA VAL A 474 14.52 -13.45 23.80
C VAL A 474 13.14 -12.96 24.25
N GLU A 475 12.97 -11.64 24.31
CA GLU A 475 11.67 -11.00 24.50
C GLU A 475 10.86 -11.10 23.20
N VAL A 476 9.60 -11.53 23.27
CA VAL A 476 8.75 -11.72 22.11
C VAL A 476 7.41 -11.04 22.38
N ASP A 477 7.06 -10.04 21.58
CA ASP A 477 5.78 -9.36 21.69
C ASP A 477 4.61 -10.30 21.33
N ALA A 478 3.45 -10.03 21.94
CA ALA A 478 2.30 -10.93 21.82
C ALA A 478 1.77 -11.08 20.39
N SER A 479 1.95 -10.05 19.55
CA SER A 479 1.53 -10.04 18.14
C SER A 479 2.65 -10.42 17.17
N SER A 480 3.89 -10.66 17.61
CA SER A 480 5.05 -10.93 16.72
C SER A 480 4.79 -12.03 15.69
N PHE A 481 3.96 -13.00 16.01
CA PHE A 481 3.56 -14.11 15.12
C PHE A 481 2.04 -14.15 14.89
N GLY A 482 1.42 -12.97 14.83
CA GLY A 482 -0.02 -12.82 14.58
C GLY A 482 -0.43 -13.55 13.31
N LYS A 483 -1.50 -14.34 13.37
CA LYS A 483 -2.03 -15.10 12.22
C LYS A 483 -1.01 -16.06 11.55
N CYS A 484 0.06 -16.46 12.26
CA CYS A 484 0.89 -17.61 11.87
C CYS A 484 0.18 -18.91 12.27
N ASP A 485 -0.68 -19.44 11.41
CA ASP A 485 -1.52 -20.61 11.69
C ASP A 485 -0.72 -21.87 12.07
N SER A 486 0.49 -22.01 11.53
CA SER A 486 1.49 -23.02 11.89
C SER A 486 1.94 -22.98 13.36
N MET A 487 1.97 -21.80 13.99
CA MET A 487 2.38 -21.62 15.39
C MET A 487 1.25 -21.95 16.37
N MET A 488 -0.01 -21.88 15.91
CA MET A 488 -1.16 -22.38 16.64
C MET A 488 -1.32 -23.89 16.44
N THR A 489 -0.50 -24.67 17.15
CA THR A 489 -0.56 -26.15 17.20
C THR A 489 -1.95 -26.75 17.51
N ARG A 490 -2.96 -25.95 17.86
CA ARG A 490 -4.35 -26.37 18.12
C ARG A 490 -5.33 -26.22 16.94
N ARG A 491 -4.99 -25.53 15.84
CA ARG A 491 -5.92 -25.30 14.70
C ARG A 491 -5.53 -25.98 13.38
N VAL A 492 -4.33 -26.55 13.30
CA VAL A 492 -3.86 -27.25 12.09
C VAL A 492 -4.48 -28.65 12.00
N PHE A 493 -5.21 -28.91 10.91
CA PHE A 493 -5.73 -30.24 10.59
C PHE A 493 -4.59 -31.13 10.09
N LYS A 494 -4.25 -32.15 10.88
CA LYS A 494 -3.18 -33.09 10.56
C LYS A 494 -3.77 -34.35 9.93
N ILE A 495 -3.21 -34.76 8.80
CA ILE A 495 -3.53 -36.04 8.19
C ILE A 495 -2.86 -37.16 9.00
N GLU A 496 -3.61 -38.22 9.30
CA GLU A 496 -3.05 -39.44 9.92
C GLU A 496 -1.97 -40.05 9.02
N GLU A 497 -0.94 -40.68 9.61
CA GLU A 497 0.15 -41.28 8.86
C GLU A 497 -0.37 -42.27 7.80
N THR A 498 -0.27 -41.86 6.54
CA THR A 498 -0.69 -42.63 5.37
C THR A 498 0.29 -42.39 4.23
N ARG A 499 0.43 -43.37 3.35
CA ARG A 499 1.20 -43.18 2.10
C ARG A 499 0.42 -42.40 1.04
N LYS A 500 -0.91 -42.38 1.14
CA LYS A 500 -1.80 -41.77 0.15
C LYS A 500 -3.06 -41.21 0.81
N ILE A 501 -3.45 -40.00 0.43
CA ILE A 501 -4.77 -39.43 0.73
C ILE A 501 -5.75 -39.92 -0.34
N ASN A 502 -6.87 -40.49 0.10
CA ASN A 502 -7.83 -41.10 -0.81
C ASN A 502 -8.62 -40.04 -1.59
N ALA A 503 -9.18 -40.47 -2.73
CA ALA A 503 -10.06 -39.61 -3.51
C ALA A 503 -11.26 -39.17 -2.67
N GLU A 504 -11.64 -37.90 -2.77
CA GLU A 504 -12.81 -37.29 -2.11
C GLU A 504 -12.81 -37.37 -0.57
N GLN A 505 -11.70 -37.76 0.07
CA GLN A 505 -11.66 -38.07 1.50
C GLN A 505 -12.07 -36.89 2.41
N TYR A 506 -11.75 -35.66 2.02
CA TYR A 506 -11.96 -34.44 2.80
C TYR A 506 -12.69 -33.35 1.99
N GLN A 507 -13.47 -33.73 0.98
CA GLN A 507 -14.21 -32.73 0.19
C GLN A 507 -15.24 -31.95 1.04
N ASN A 508 -15.37 -30.65 0.74
CA ASN A 508 -16.29 -29.68 1.37
C ASN A 508 -16.07 -29.50 2.89
N ARG A 509 -14.82 -29.62 3.35
CA ARG A 509 -14.43 -29.43 4.76
C ARG A 509 -14.01 -27.99 5.05
N ASP A 510 -15.00 -27.13 5.23
CA ASP A 510 -14.80 -25.70 5.56
C ASP A 510 -14.35 -25.46 7.01
N ASP A 511 -14.24 -26.53 7.82
CA ASP A 511 -13.62 -26.48 9.15
C ASP A 511 -12.09 -26.54 9.10
N ILE A 512 -11.49 -26.81 7.94
CA ILE A 512 -10.04 -26.87 7.75
C ILE A 512 -9.53 -25.52 7.25
N SER A 513 -8.89 -24.74 8.15
CA SER A 513 -8.18 -23.50 7.76
C SER A 513 -6.72 -23.74 7.40
N ALA A 514 -6.04 -24.65 8.10
CA ALA A 514 -4.64 -25.01 7.85
C ALA A 514 -4.48 -26.53 7.76
N LEU A 515 -3.86 -27.04 6.70
CA LEU A 515 -3.70 -28.46 6.41
C LEU A 515 -2.23 -28.88 6.48
N PHE A 516 -1.87 -29.76 7.42
CA PHE A 516 -0.55 -30.39 7.46
C PHE A 516 -0.59 -31.81 6.92
N ILE A 517 0.19 -32.05 5.85
CA ILE A 517 0.35 -33.36 5.24
C ILE A 517 1.70 -33.93 5.69
N PRO A 518 1.74 -35.05 6.44
CA PRO A 518 2.97 -35.58 7.02
C PRO A 518 3.92 -36.16 5.97
N GLU A 519 5.21 -36.18 6.29
CA GLU A 519 6.21 -36.91 5.52
C GLU A 519 5.83 -38.39 5.36
N GLY A 520 6.08 -38.94 4.18
CA GLY A 520 5.68 -40.28 3.76
C GLY A 520 4.43 -40.30 2.88
N VAL A 521 3.61 -39.23 2.85
CA VAL A 521 2.53 -39.10 1.87
C VAL A 521 3.13 -38.84 0.49
N GLU A 522 2.83 -39.71 -0.48
CA GLU A 522 3.34 -39.62 -1.86
C GLU A 522 2.27 -39.10 -2.85
N VAL A 523 0.99 -39.29 -2.54
CA VAL A 523 -0.12 -38.98 -3.46
C VAL A 523 -1.31 -38.34 -2.73
N ILE A 524 -1.80 -37.22 -3.27
CA ILE A 524 -3.09 -36.61 -2.89
C ILE A 524 -4.13 -37.00 -3.94
N GLY A 525 -5.17 -37.71 -3.52
CA GLY A 525 -6.18 -38.29 -4.40
C GLY A 525 -7.09 -37.28 -5.10
N LYS A 526 -7.78 -37.76 -6.14
CA LYS A 526 -8.74 -36.98 -6.93
C LYS A 526 -9.78 -36.32 -6.02
N ASN A 527 -10.01 -35.02 -6.18
CA ASN A 527 -10.98 -34.24 -5.39
C ASN A 527 -10.78 -34.33 -3.85
N ALA A 528 -9.60 -34.72 -3.36
CA ALA A 528 -9.39 -35.01 -1.93
C ALA A 528 -9.82 -33.87 -0.99
N PHE A 529 -9.56 -32.62 -1.36
CA PHE A 529 -9.88 -31.40 -0.60
C PHE A 529 -10.78 -30.44 -1.40
N ARG A 530 -11.54 -30.95 -2.37
CA ARG A 530 -12.42 -30.12 -3.20
C ARG A 530 -13.38 -29.28 -2.35
N ASN A 531 -13.47 -27.98 -2.63
CA ASN A 531 -14.30 -26.98 -1.95
C ASN A 531 -14.05 -26.88 -0.43
N CYS A 532 -12.82 -27.05 0.04
CA CYS A 532 -12.45 -26.60 1.40
C CYS A 532 -12.23 -25.08 1.36
N ARG A 533 -13.31 -24.32 1.44
CA ARG A 533 -13.34 -22.88 1.09
C ARG A 533 -12.61 -22.01 2.09
N GLU A 534 -12.55 -22.46 3.34
CA GLU A 534 -11.88 -21.75 4.43
C GLU A 534 -10.38 -22.08 4.54
N MET A 535 -9.85 -22.94 3.66
CA MET A 535 -8.44 -23.33 3.68
C MET A 535 -7.56 -22.16 3.25
N GLU A 536 -6.71 -21.69 4.16
CA GLU A 536 -5.77 -20.57 4.01
C GLU A 536 -4.34 -21.08 3.77
N SER A 537 -3.95 -22.21 4.39
CA SER A 537 -2.61 -22.80 4.27
C SER A 537 -2.58 -24.32 4.09
N VAL A 538 -1.64 -24.80 3.28
CA VAL A 538 -1.32 -26.22 3.06
C VAL A 538 0.18 -26.45 3.14
N PHE A 539 0.60 -27.35 4.03
CA PHE A 539 1.99 -27.79 4.20
C PHE A 539 2.19 -29.12 3.48
N PHE A 540 2.86 -29.08 2.32
CA PHE A 540 3.19 -30.26 1.54
C PHE A 540 4.51 -30.90 2.00
N PRO A 541 4.62 -32.24 2.09
CA PRO A 541 5.85 -32.92 2.46
C PRO A 541 6.79 -33.08 1.26
N LYS A 542 8.10 -33.20 1.52
CA LYS A 542 9.11 -33.49 0.48
C LYS A 542 8.91 -34.85 -0.18
N SER A 543 8.23 -35.78 0.50
CA SER A 543 7.83 -37.08 -0.05
C SER A 543 6.73 -37.02 -1.11
N LEU A 544 6.02 -35.89 -1.26
CA LEU A 544 4.92 -35.79 -2.21
C LEU A 544 5.43 -35.93 -3.66
N ARG A 545 4.70 -36.69 -4.48
CA ARG A 545 5.03 -36.95 -5.89
C ARG A 545 3.89 -36.57 -6.81
N ARG A 546 2.63 -36.69 -6.37
CA ARG A 546 1.46 -36.47 -7.24
C ARG A 546 0.33 -35.76 -6.50
N ILE A 547 -0.22 -34.71 -7.12
CA ILE A 547 -1.51 -34.11 -6.80
C ILE A 547 -2.46 -34.50 -7.93
N GLU A 548 -3.51 -35.27 -7.64
CA GLU A 548 -4.43 -35.76 -8.67
C GLU A 548 -5.52 -34.72 -9.04
N GLU A 549 -6.30 -35.04 -10.08
CA GLU A 549 -7.37 -34.19 -10.64
C GLU A 549 -8.26 -33.55 -9.56
N GLY A 550 -8.46 -32.23 -9.63
CA GLY A 550 -9.38 -31.49 -8.76
C GLY A 550 -9.06 -31.52 -7.27
N ALA A 551 -7.87 -31.97 -6.85
CA ALA A 551 -7.53 -32.18 -5.44
C ALA A 551 -7.85 -30.97 -4.53
N PHE A 552 -7.61 -29.74 -4.98
CA PHE A 552 -7.88 -28.49 -4.25
C PHE A 552 -8.85 -27.57 -5.02
N TYR A 553 -9.68 -28.13 -5.91
CA TYR A 553 -10.66 -27.36 -6.67
C TYR A 553 -11.55 -26.54 -5.73
N GLY A 554 -11.65 -25.23 -5.94
CA GLY A 554 -12.55 -24.37 -5.16
C GLY A 554 -12.09 -24.08 -3.73
N CYS A 555 -10.81 -24.31 -3.38
CA CYS A 555 -10.22 -23.86 -2.12
C CYS A 555 -9.98 -22.34 -2.16
N GLY A 556 -11.03 -21.58 -1.84
CA GLY A 556 -11.13 -20.16 -2.18
C GLY A 556 -10.21 -19.20 -1.44
N LYS A 557 -9.64 -19.60 -0.28
CA LYS A 557 -8.81 -18.74 0.58
C LYS A 557 -7.31 -19.04 0.56
N ILE A 558 -6.86 -20.04 -0.19
CA ILE A 558 -5.42 -20.35 -0.27
C ILE A 558 -4.75 -19.19 -1.01
N ARG A 559 -3.84 -18.49 -0.33
CA ARG A 559 -3.12 -17.32 -0.87
C ARG A 559 -1.82 -17.71 -1.55
N SER A 560 -1.00 -18.49 -0.87
CA SER A 560 0.28 -19.00 -1.38
C SER A 560 0.34 -20.52 -1.25
N ILE A 561 0.96 -21.15 -2.26
CA ILE A 561 1.23 -22.58 -2.30
C ILE A 561 2.71 -22.82 -2.56
N ILE A 562 3.37 -23.49 -1.61
CA ILE A 562 4.74 -23.94 -1.76
C ILE A 562 4.72 -25.40 -2.23
N LEU A 563 4.96 -25.59 -3.53
CA LEU A 563 5.00 -26.92 -4.13
C LEU A 563 6.35 -27.59 -3.87
N PRO A 564 6.40 -28.86 -3.42
CA PRO A 564 7.67 -29.53 -3.13
C PRO A 564 8.44 -29.86 -4.41
N GLU A 565 9.76 -29.69 -4.39
CA GLU A 565 10.67 -29.88 -5.54
C GLU A 565 10.57 -31.26 -6.21
N ASN A 566 10.15 -32.30 -5.48
CA ASN A 566 10.04 -33.66 -6.00
C ASN A 566 8.68 -33.99 -6.64
N LEU A 567 7.78 -33.00 -6.75
CA LEU A 567 6.45 -33.17 -7.30
C LEU A 567 6.51 -33.38 -8.82
N THR A 568 6.10 -34.54 -9.31
CA THR A 568 6.22 -34.90 -10.74
C THR A 568 4.93 -34.76 -11.53
N TYR A 569 3.80 -34.56 -10.85
CA TYR A 569 2.49 -34.46 -11.49
C TYR A 569 1.50 -33.62 -10.69
N ILE A 570 0.80 -32.71 -11.39
CA ILE A 570 -0.33 -31.93 -10.88
C ILE A 570 -1.48 -32.10 -11.86
N GLY A 571 -2.58 -32.70 -11.39
CA GLY A 571 -3.69 -33.12 -12.25
C GLY A 571 -4.58 -31.97 -12.72
N ALA A 572 -5.43 -32.29 -13.71
CA ALA A 572 -6.37 -31.34 -14.28
C ALA A 572 -7.25 -30.69 -13.21
N GLY A 573 -7.41 -29.36 -13.28
CA GLY A 573 -8.23 -28.59 -12.35
C GLY A 573 -7.80 -28.63 -10.89
N ALA A 574 -6.59 -29.10 -10.56
CA ALA A 574 -6.18 -29.30 -9.17
C ALA A 574 -6.31 -28.03 -8.31
N PHE A 575 -6.05 -26.85 -8.88
CA PHE A 575 -6.18 -25.55 -8.21
C PHE A 575 -7.19 -24.62 -8.90
N SER A 576 -8.10 -25.15 -9.72
CA SER A 576 -9.14 -24.32 -10.34
C SER A 576 -10.05 -23.70 -9.30
N LYS A 577 -10.46 -22.44 -9.51
CA LYS A 577 -11.29 -21.64 -8.60
C LYS A 577 -10.68 -21.43 -7.20
N CYS A 578 -9.36 -21.48 -7.09
CA CYS A 578 -8.67 -20.99 -5.90
C CYS A 578 -8.58 -19.47 -5.99
N ASN A 579 -9.61 -18.79 -5.48
CA ASN A 579 -9.86 -17.38 -5.75
C ASN A 579 -8.83 -16.41 -5.15
N SER A 580 -7.98 -16.88 -4.24
CA SER A 580 -7.00 -16.08 -3.52
C SER A 580 -5.55 -16.36 -3.90
N ILE A 581 -5.27 -17.35 -4.77
CA ILE A 581 -3.89 -17.62 -5.19
C ILE A 581 -3.41 -16.47 -6.08
N TYR A 582 -2.39 -15.75 -5.62
CA TYR A 582 -1.85 -14.58 -6.31
C TYR A 582 -0.55 -14.89 -7.09
N ALA A 583 0.30 -15.79 -6.61
CA ALA A 583 1.51 -16.24 -7.33
C ALA A 583 1.78 -17.73 -7.16
N VAL A 584 2.40 -18.34 -8.18
CA VAL A 584 2.79 -19.76 -8.15
C VAL A 584 4.16 -19.98 -8.80
N VAL A 585 5.04 -20.70 -8.10
CA VAL A 585 6.27 -21.27 -8.67
C VAL A 585 6.08 -22.76 -8.88
N LEU A 586 6.11 -23.22 -10.14
CA LEU A 586 6.02 -24.64 -10.45
C LEU A 586 7.40 -25.32 -10.32
N PRO A 587 7.51 -26.49 -9.67
CA PRO A 587 8.77 -27.22 -9.54
C PRO A 587 9.37 -27.64 -10.88
N ASP A 588 10.70 -27.61 -10.99
CA ASP A 588 11.46 -27.98 -12.21
C ASP A 588 11.17 -29.41 -12.72
N SER A 589 10.69 -30.29 -11.84
CA SER A 589 10.28 -31.66 -12.16
C SER A 589 8.99 -31.76 -12.99
N ILE A 590 8.22 -30.68 -13.10
CA ILE A 590 6.96 -30.64 -13.87
C ILE A 590 7.24 -30.49 -15.36
N THR A 591 6.68 -31.39 -16.17
CA THR A 591 6.94 -31.46 -17.62
C THR A 591 5.76 -31.03 -18.50
N SER A 592 4.55 -30.95 -17.94
CA SER A 592 3.33 -30.46 -18.56
C SER A 592 2.42 -29.77 -17.54
N ILE A 593 1.67 -28.77 -17.99
CA ILE A 593 0.54 -28.19 -17.25
C ILE A 593 -0.74 -28.83 -17.78
N GLU A 594 -1.54 -29.39 -16.88
CA GLU A 594 -2.78 -30.09 -17.24
C GLU A 594 -3.97 -29.13 -17.49
N GLU A 595 -5.06 -29.69 -18.01
CA GLU A 595 -6.29 -28.95 -18.31
C GLU A 595 -6.84 -28.21 -17.07
N SER A 596 -7.22 -26.95 -17.25
CA SER A 596 -7.85 -26.08 -16.25
C SER A 596 -7.07 -25.94 -14.92
N LEU A 597 -5.76 -26.21 -14.88
CA LEU A 597 -4.99 -26.28 -13.63
C LEU A 597 -5.24 -25.09 -12.68
N PHE A 598 -5.19 -23.87 -13.20
CA PHE A 598 -5.46 -22.62 -12.50
C PHE A 598 -6.67 -21.85 -13.09
N GLU A 599 -7.62 -22.56 -13.72
CA GLU A 599 -8.80 -21.91 -14.29
C GLU A 599 -9.58 -21.14 -13.22
N SER A 600 -9.94 -19.89 -13.50
CA SER A 600 -10.68 -18.97 -12.64
C SER A 600 -9.98 -18.66 -11.32
N CYS A 601 -8.66 -18.40 -11.37
CA CYS A 601 -7.90 -17.79 -10.27
C CYS A 601 -7.73 -16.29 -10.57
N PRO A 602 -8.72 -15.43 -10.27
CA PRO A 602 -8.79 -14.07 -10.80
C PRO A 602 -7.67 -13.15 -10.30
N VAL A 603 -7.11 -13.43 -9.12
CA VAL A 603 -6.04 -12.63 -8.51
C VAL A 603 -4.63 -13.11 -8.82
N LEU A 604 -4.48 -14.18 -9.61
CA LEU A 604 -3.17 -14.69 -10.01
C LEU A 604 -2.47 -13.66 -10.90
N THR A 605 -1.38 -13.06 -10.40
CA THR A 605 -0.57 -12.04 -11.07
C THR A 605 0.69 -12.61 -11.70
N SER A 606 1.31 -13.62 -11.10
CA SER A 606 2.59 -14.19 -11.55
C SER A 606 2.63 -15.72 -11.52
N VAL A 607 3.25 -16.32 -12.54
CA VAL A 607 3.45 -17.78 -12.65
C VAL A 607 4.84 -18.06 -13.20
N SER A 608 5.70 -18.70 -12.39
CA SER A 608 7.01 -19.18 -12.83
C SER A 608 6.91 -20.61 -13.39
N LEU A 609 7.37 -20.79 -14.63
CA LEU A 609 7.27 -22.04 -15.39
C LEU A 609 8.64 -22.76 -15.49
N PRO A 610 8.69 -24.10 -15.40
CA PRO A 610 9.93 -24.85 -15.58
C PRO A 610 10.51 -24.67 -16.97
N SER A 611 11.82 -24.40 -17.08
CA SER A 611 12.49 -24.13 -18.37
C SER A 611 12.40 -25.29 -19.39
N HIS A 612 12.07 -26.50 -18.94
CA HIS A 612 11.93 -27.71 -19.74
C HIS A 612 10.48 -28.10 -20.06
N LEU A 613 9.50 -27.27 -19.67
CA LEU A 613 8.08 -27.52 -19.86
C LEU A 613 7.76 -27.79 -21.34
N THR A 614 6.98 -28.84 -21.62
CA THR A 614 6.74 -29.29 -23.01
C THR A 614 5.35 -28.98 -23.53
N ALA A 615 4.37 -28.79 -22.66
CA ALA A 615 2.98 -28.56 -23.03
C ALA A 615 2.22 -27.77 -21.95
N ILE A 616 1.29 -26.93 -22.39
CA ILE A 616 0.31 -26.25 -21.55
C ILE A 616 -1.09 -26.68 -22.00
N GLY A 617 -1.88 -27.21 -21.07
CA GLY A 617 -3.20 -27.80 -21.34
C GLY A 617 -4.30 -26.78 -21.66
N ASN A 618 -5.47 -27.29 -22.01
CA ASN A 618 -6.66 -26.47 -22.30
C ASN A 618 -7.08 -25.69 -21.05
N CYS A 619 -7.55 -24.46 -21.22
CA CYS A 619 -8.08 -23.61 -20.16
C CYS A 619 -7.15 -23.39 -18.94
N ALA A 620 -5.85 -23.73 -19.02
CA ALA A 620 -4.96 -23.80 -17.87
C ALA A 620 -4.93 -22.53 -17.01
N PHE A 621 -5.01 -21.35 -17.64
CA PHE A 621 -5.02 -20.03 -17.00
C PHE A 621 -6.26 -19.21 -17.40
N ARG A 622 -7.34 -19.90 -17.80
CA ARG A 622 -8.57 -19.23 -18.25
C ARG A 622 -9.19 -18.42 -17.11
N GLY A 623 -9.40 -17.13 -17.31
CA GLY A 623 -9.98 -16.23 -16.31
C GLY A 623 -9.02 -15.75 -15.23
N CYS A 624 -7.71 -15.92 -15.39
CA CYS A 624 -6.70 -15.28 -14.53
C CYS A 624 -6.57 -13.79 -14.91
N ALA A 625 -7.53 -12.98 -14.46
CA ALA A 625 -7.75 -11.63 -14.95
C ALA A 625 -6.62 -10.63 -14.63
N LEU A 626 -5.86 -10.87 -13.56
CA LEU A 626 -4.72 -10.03 -13.17
C LEU A 626 -3.36 -10.54 -13.67
N LEU A 627 -3.29 -11.69 -14.35
CA LEU A 627 -2.05 -12.21 -14.94
C LEU A 627 -1.63 -11.32 -16.12
N SER A 628 -0.71 -10.40 -15.90
CA SER A 628 -0.28 -9.35 -16.83
C SER A 628 0.90 -9.74 -17.71
N GLU A 629 1.73 -10.67 -17.24
CA GLU A 629 2.86 -11.23 -17.96
C GLU A 629 3.06 -12.72 -17.65
N ILE A 630 3.69 -13.44 -18.58
CA ILE A 630 4.12 -14.82 -18.38
C ILE A 630 5.25 -15.17 -19.38
N GLU A 631 6.36 -15.70 -18.87
CA GLU A 631 7.42 -16.25 -19.71
C GLU A 631 7.10 -17.69 -20.09
N ILE A 632 6.80 -17.93 -21.38
CA ILE A 632 6.54 -19.29 -21.88
C ILE A 632 7.86 -19.91 -22.40
N PRO A 633 8.37 -20.99 -21.78
CA PRO A 633 9.64 -21.59 -22.17
C PRO A 633 9.66 -22.07 -23.63
N ASN A 634 10.78 -21.87 -24.32
CA ASN A 634 10.97 -22.28 -25.73
C ASN A 634 10.83 -23.80 -25.97
N SER A 635 10.92 -24.61 -24.92
CA SER A 635 10.67 -26.06 -24.97
C SER A 635 9.20 -26.43 -25.22
N VAL A 636 8.27 -25.52 -24.93
CA VAL A 636 6.82 -25.75 -25.06
C VAL A 636 6.47 -25.96 -26.54
N LYS A 637 5.81 -27.09 -26.81
CA LYS A 637 5.39 -27.51 -28.16
C LYS A 637 3.93 -27.20 -28.44
N THR A 638 3.10 -27.20 -27.41
CA THR A 638 1.64 -27.05 -27.53
C THR A 638 1.10 -26.15 -26.44
N ILE A 639 0.27 -25.18 -26.83
CA ILE A 639 -0.56 -24.37 -25.95
C ILE A 639 -2.01 -24.77 -26.23
N GLY A 640 -2.76 -25.16 -25.20
CA GLY A 640 -4.11 -25.70 -25.32
C GLY A 640 -5.16 -24.67 -25.74
N GLU A 641 -6.37 -25.17 -26.02
CA GLU A 641 -7.53 -24.33 -26.32
C GLU A 641 -7.92 -23.47 -25.12
N GLU A 642 -8.29 -22.21 -25.36
CA GLU A 642 -8.70 -21.24 -24.33
C GLU A 642 -7.71 -21.07 -23.15
N CYS A 643 -6.45 -21.47 -23.32
CA CYS A 643 -5.44 -21.53 -22.27
C CYS A 643 -5.27 -20.21 -21.49
N PHE A 644 -5.16 -19.10 -22.21
CA PHE A 644 -5.02 -17.74 -21.66
C PHE A 644 -6.26 -16.89 -21.90
N ALA A 645 -7.44 -17.51 -22.09
CA ALA A 645 -8.65 -16.76 -22.36
C ALA A 645 -9.07 -15.92 -21.13
N GLY A 646 -9.32 -14.63 -21.31
CA GLY A 646 -9.72 -13.71 -20.25
C GLY A 646 -8.59 -13.32 -19.30
N THR A 647 -7.34 -13.35 -19.75
CA THR A 647 -6.17 -12.95 -18.95
C THR A 647 -5.84 -11.46 -19.07
N GLY A 648 -5.10 -10.94 -18.09
CA GLY A 648 -4.59 -9.58 -18.07
C GLY A 648 -3.41 -9.31 -19.00
N LEU A 649 -2.95 -10.30 -19.77
CA LEU A 649 -1.68 -10.27 -20.50
C LEU A 649 -1.58 -9.06 -21.44
N LEU A 650 -0.57 -8.22 -21.24
CA LEU A 650 -0.30 -7.06 -22.09
C LEU A 650 0.56 -7.42 -23.31
N SER A 651 1.50 -8.35 -23.12
CA SER A 651 2.32 -8.94 -24.17
C SER A 651 2.60 -10.41 -23.88
N VAL A 652 3.00 -11.17 -24.90
CA VAL A 652 3.41 -12.57 -24.72
C VAL A 652 4.48 -12.94 -25.75
N THR A 653 5.56 -13.57 -25.28
CA THR A 653 6.54 -14.21 -26.15
C THR A 653 6.18 -15.68 -26.32
N LEU A 654 5.77 -16.04 -27.54
CA LEU A 654 5.37 -17.42 -27.85
C LEU A 654 6.60 -18.29 -28.16
N PRO A 655 6.57 -19.59 -27.79
CA PRO A 655 7.73 -20.47 -27.92
C PRO A 655 8.05 -20.78 -29.38
N SER A 656 9.33 -20.82 -29.73
CA SER A 656 9.81 -20.98 -31.12
C SER A 656 9.34 -22.26 -31.84
N ARG A 657 8.94 -23.29 -31.09
CA ARG A 657 8.48 -24.59 -31.60
C ARG A 657 6.96 -24.66 -31.82
N LEU A 658 6.21 -23.60 -31.55
CA LEU A 658 4.76 -23.57 -31.71
C LEU A 658 4.37 -23.61 -33.19
N ILE A 659 3.50 -24.57 -33.55
CA ILE A 659 2.96 -24.72 -34.92
C ILE A 659 1.57 -24.11 -35.06
N VAL A 660 0.74 -24.20 -34.02
CA VAL A 660 -0.66 -23.75 -34.03
C VAL A 660 -0.90 -22.82 -32.85
N VAL A 661 -1.50 -21.66 -33.11
CA VAL A 661 -2.15 -20.87 -32.07
C VAL A 661 -3.57 -21.40 -31.92
N SER A 662 -3.81 -22.17 -30.87
CA SER A 662 -5.01 -22.98 -30.66
C SER A 662 -6.30 -22.17 -30.53
N ARG A 663 -7.43 -22.88 -30.64
CA ARG A 663 -8.77 -22.29 -30.57
C ARG A 663 -8.93 -21.46 -29.30
N GLY A 664 -9.29 -20.19 -29.43
CA GLY A 664 -9.53 -19.30 -28.30
C GLY A 664 -8.32 -19.03 -27.39
N ALA A 665 -7.10 -19.42 -27.76
CA ALA A 665 -5.94 -19.44 -26.87
C ALA A 665 -5.73 -18.14 -26.08
N PHE A 666 -5.99 -16.97 -26.69
CA PHE A 666 -5.86 -15.65 -26.09
C PHE A 666 -7.17 -14.86 -26.15
N LYS A 667 -8.33 -15.52 -26.29
CA LYS A 667 -9.63 -14.84 -26.38
C LYS A 667 -9.86 -13.92 -25.17
N ALA A 668 -10.32 -12.70 -25.40
CA ALA A 668 -10.61 -11.71 -24.36
C ALA A 668 -9.41 -11.32 -23.48
N SER A 669 -8.18 -11.42 -24.01
CA SER A 669 -6.97 -10.95 -23.32
C SER A 669 -6.70 -9.47 -23.58
N LYS A 670 -5.88 -8.82 -22.74
CA LYS A 670 -5.50 -7.40 -22.87
C LYS A 670 -4.28 -7.15 -23.79
N LEU A 671 -3.93 -8.12 -24.63
CA LEU A 671 -2.71 -8.08 -25.45
C LEU A 671 -2.70 -6.86 -26.35
N GLN A 672 -1.58 -6.12 -26.37
CA GLN A 672 -1.37 -4.98 -27.25
C GLN A 672 -0.57 -5.37 -28.50
N LYS A 673 0.44 -6.22 -28.33
CA LYS A 673 1.33 -6.70 -29.40
C LYS A 673 1.61 -8.19 -29.24
N VAL A 674 1.59 -8.90 -30.37
CA VAL A 674 1.96 -10.33 -30.41
C VAL A 674 3.03 -10.58 -31.47
N ILE A 675 4.11 -11.22 -31.06
CA ILE A 675 5.18 -11.68 -31.96
C ILE A 675 4.99 -13.19 -32.17
N LEU A 676 4.49 -13.57 -33.35
CA LEU A 676 4.35 -14.97 -33.69
C LEU A 676 5.71 -15.57 -34.09
N PRO A 677 6.07 -16.77 -33.59
CA PRO A 677 7.34 -17.40 -33.91
C PRO A 677 7.33 -17.92 -35.35
N ARG A 678 8.53 -18.02 -35.94
CA ARG A 678 8.73 -18.45 -37.34
C ARG A 678 8.16 -19.85 -37.66
N GLY A 679 7.80 -20.66 -36.67
CA GLY A 679 7.25 -22.00 -36.88
C GLY A 679 5.73 -22.05 -37.03
N VAL A 680 5.00 -20.97 -36.73
CA VAL A 680 3.53 -20.99 -36.71
C VAL A 680 2.99 -21.14 -38.14
N GLU A 681 2.12 -22.14 -38.32
CA GLU A 681 1.44 -22.45 -39.58
C GLU A 681 -0.05 -22.14 -39.53
N ILE A 682 -0.69 -22.20 -38.35
CA ILE A 682 -2.14 -22.04 -38.22
C ILE A 682 -2.48 -21.10 -37.05
N ILE A 683 -3.37 -20.14 -37.30
CA ILE A 683 -4.09 -19.39 -36.27
C ILE A 683 -5.53 -19.91 -36.26
N ASP A 684 -5.93 -20.56 -35.17
CA ASP A 684 -7.19 -21.29 -35.09
C ASP A 684 -8.40 -20.37 -34.78
N THR A 685 -9.61 -20.94 -34.79
CA THR A 685 -10.86 -20.24 -34.55
C THR A 685 -10.84 -19.52 -33.21
N ASP A 686 -11.30 -18.27 -33.19
CA ASP A 686 -11.40 -17.41 -32.01
C ASP A 686 -10.08 -17.15 -31.25
N ALA A 687 -8.89 -17.52 -31.80
CA ALA A 687 -7.60 -17.45 -31.12
C ALA A 687 -7.31 -16.11 -30.40
N PHE A 688 -7.66 -14.98 -31.00
CA PHE A 688 -7.53 -13.61 -30.49
C PHE A 688 -8.87 -12.86 -30.53
N ARG A 689 -9.98 -13.58 -30.36
CA ARG A 689 -11.30 -12.98 -30.35
C ARG A 689 -11.48 -12.09 -29.12
N ASP A 690 -12.20 -10.98 -29.27
CA ASP A 690 -12.52 -10.02 -28.20
C ASP A 690 -11.25 -9.41 -27.56
N CYS A 691 -10.16 -9.24 -28.32
CA CYS A 691 -8.91 -8.57 -27.89
C CYS A 691 -8.84 -7.12 -28.40
N PRO A 692 -9.54 -6.15 -27.77
CA PRO A 692 -9.74 -4.81 -28.33
C PRO A 692 -8.45 -3.97 -28.40
N PHE A 693 -7.47 -4.27 -27.54
CA PHE A 693 -6.21 -3.51 -27.45
C PHE A 693 -5.12 -4.01 -28.41
N LEU A 694 -5.34 -5.15 -29.07
CA LEU A 694 -4.34 -5.75 -29.94
C LEU A 694 -4.20 -4.91 -31.20
N CYS A 695 -3.08 -4.18 -31.33
CA CYS A 695 -2.84 -3.24 -32.41
C CYS A 695 -1.82 -3.75 -33.44
N SER A 696 -0.98 -4.73 -33.06
CA SER A 696 0.10 -5.22 -33.92
C SER A 696 0.33 -6.72 -33.79
N ILE A 697 0.43 -7.41 -34.94
CA ILE A 697 0.85 -8.80 -35.06
C ILE A 697 1.90 -8.91 -36.16
N ASN A 698 2.98 -9.64 -35.87
CA ASN A 698 3.94 -10.07 -36.89
C ASN A 698 3.52 -11.45 -37.44
N TYR A 699 3.16 -11.53 -38.72
CA TYR A 699 2.80 -12.79 -39.38
C TYR A 699 4.05 -13.47 -39.98
N PRO A 700 4.38 -14.72 -39.58
CA PRO A 700 5.56 -15.40 -40.09
C PRO A 700 5.31 -15.91 -41.51
N SER A 701 6.38 -16.03 -42.31
CA SER A 701 6.31 -16.54 -43.69
C SER A 701 5.82 -17.99 -43.80
N THR A 702 5.83 -18.74 -42.69
CA THR A 702 5.34 -20.12 -42.60
C THR A 702 3.83 -20.22 -42.39
N LEU A 703 3.14 -19.11 -42.13
CA LEU A 703 1.71 -19.11 -41.87
C LEU A 703 0.94 -19.57 -43.11
N LYS A 704 0.12 -20.61 -42.96
CA LYS A 704 -0.66 -21.25 -44.03
C LYS A 704 -2.14 -20.92 -43.94
N GLU A 705 -2.68 -20.84 -42.72
CA GLU A 705 -4.12 -20.76 -42.48
C GLU A 705 -4.45 -19.83 -41.30
N ILE A 706 -5.45 -18.97 -41.50
CA ILE A 706 -6.14 -18.23 -40.44
C ILE A 706 -7.59 -18.69 -40.46
N ARG A 707 -8.05 -19.34 -39.39
CA ARG A 707 -9.40 -19.90 -39.30
C ARG A 707 -10.42 -18.86 -38.92
N LYS A 708 -11.67 -19.15 -39.25
CA LYS A 708 -12.81 -18.25 -39.04
C LYS A 708 -12.89 -17.83 -37.57
N GLY A 709 -13.03 -16.52 -37.35
CA GLY A 709 -13.26 -15.96 -36.02
C GLY A 709 -12.00 -15.60 -35.25
N ALA A 710 -10.81 -15.96 -35.75
CA ALA A 710 -9.53 -15.75 -35.07
C ALA A 710 -9.34 -14.32 -34.51
N PHE A 711 -9.87 -13.31 -35.18
CA PHE A 711 -9.69 -11.88 -34.87
C PHE A 711 -11.01 -11.11 -34.71
N ILE A 712 -12.13 -11.79 -34.43
CA ILE A 712 -13.42 -11.10 -34.19
C ILE A 712 -13.26 -10.12 -33.03
N ASP A 713 -13.72 -8.88 -33.21
CA ASP A 713 -13.68 -7.82 -32.20
C ASP A 713 -12.27 -7.59 -31.60
N SER A 714 -11.23 -7.74 -32.44
CA SER A 714 -9.84 -7.37 -32.13
C SER A 714 -9.40 -6.09 -32.87
N GLY A 715 -8.38 -5.40 -32.36
CA GLY A 715 -7.88 -4.13 -32.92
C GLY A 715 -6.99 -4.23 -34.17
N VAL A 716 -6.69 -5.45 -34.65
CA VAL A 716 -5.71 -5.70 -35.72
C VAL A 716 -6.34 -5.68 -37.11
N LEU A 717 -5.64 -5.12 -38.09
CA LEU A 717 -5.95 -5.27 -39.52
C LEU A 717 -5.40 -6.62 -40.03
N LEU A 718 -6.25 -7.41 -40.69
CA LEU A 718 -5.87 -8.68 -41.32
C LEU A 718 -4.71 -8.47 -42.34
N PRO A 719 -3.87 -9.50 -42.57
CA PRO A 719 -2.74 -9.39 -43.50
C PRO A 719 -3.17 -9.02 -44.93
N ASP A 720 -2.25 -8.41 -45.69
CA ASP A 720 -2.45 -7.96 -47.07
C ASP A 720 -3.13 -9.07 -47.90
N PRO A 721 -4.23 -8.79 -48.61
CA PRO A 721 -4.93 -9.77 -49.44
C PRO A 721 -4.07 -10.38 -50.58
N ASN A 722 -2.88 -9.85 -50.85
CA ASN A 722 -1.89 -10.43 -51.77
C ASN A 722 -1.02 -11.54 -51.14
N MET A 723 -1.17 -11.81 -49.85
CA MET A 723 -0.52 -12.94 -49.16
C MET A 723 -1.31 -14.22 -49.48
N ASP A 724 -0.66 -15.23 -50.06
CA ASP A 724 -1.26 -16.48 -50.59
C ASP A 724 -1.73 -17.42 -49.45
N LEU A 725 -2.67 -16.94 -48.62
CA LEU A 725 -3.22 -17.60 -47.43
C LEU A 725 -4.55 -18.28 -47.75
N GLN A 726 -4.74 -19.54 -47.33
CA GLN A 726 -6.04 -20.21 -47.40
C GLN A 726 -6.98 -19.67 -46.31
N ILE A 727 -7.67 -18.56 -46.59
CA ILE A 727 -8.75 -18.06 -45.73
C ILE A 727 -10.02 -18.89 -46.02
N LYS A 728 -10.28 -19.96 -45.25
CA LYS A 728 -11.48 -20.78 -45.40
C LYS A 728 -12.57 -20.43 -44.38
N GLY A 729 -13.66 -19.84 -44.87
CA GLY A 729 -14.89 -19.67 -44.10
C GLY A 729 -15.81 -18.58 -44.66
N LYS A 730 -17.00 -18.95 -45.14
CA LYS A 730 -18.00 -18.02 -45.68
C LYS A 730 -18.40 -16.94 -44.65
N ALA A 731 -18.48 -15.71 -45.19
CA ALA A 731 -18.95 -14.45 -44.62
C ALA A 731 -17.99 -13.75 -43.64
N TYR A 732 -17.11 -12.89 -44.18
CA TYR A 732 -16.81 -11.63 -43.52
C TYR A 732 -18.07 -10.77 -43.62
N SER A 733 -18.77 -10.53 -42.51
CA SER A 733 -19.53 -9.29 -42.45
C SER A 733 -18.52 -8.19 -42.18
N PHE A 734 -18.45 -7.22 -43.10
CA PHE A 734 -17.83 -5.91 -42.94
C PHE A 734 -18.52 -5.08 -41.83
N THR A 735 -18.88 -5.70 -40.70
CA THR A 735 -19.51 -5.05 -39.55
C THR A 735 -18.47 -4.57 -38.52
N SER A 736 -17.27 -5.17 -38.46
CA SER A 736 -16.19 -4.67 -37.58
C SER A 736 -15.59 -3.35 -38.09
N TYR A 737 -15.53 -3.15 -39.42
CA TYR A 737 -15.13 -1.86 -40.01
C TYR A 737 -16.15 -0.73 -39.77
N ARG A 738 -17.41 -1.07 -39.44
CA ARG A 738 -18.45 -0.11 -39.06
C ARG A 738 -18.53 0.13 -37.55
N LYS A 739 -18.32 -0.90 -36.72
CA LYS A 739 -18.36 -0.75 -35.25
C LYS A 739 -17.15 -0.02 -34.66
N SER A 740 -15.95 -0.16 -35.24
CA SER A 740 -14.80 0.66 -34.79
C SER A 740 -14.99 2.14 -35.13
N LYS A 741 -15.66 2.46 -36.25
CA LYS A 741 -16.02 3.84 -36.62
C LYS A 741 -17.26 4.38 -35.88
N GLU A 742 -18.16 3.51 -35.41
CA GLU A 742 -19.37 3.89 -34.66
C GLU A 742 -19.20 3.95 -33.14
N ASN A 743 -18.11 3.39 -32.60
CA ASN A 743 -17.76 3.55 -31.17
C ASN A 743 -16.67 4.60 -30.90
N LEU A 744 -15.96 5.09 -31.92
CA LEU A 744 -15.13 6.30 -31.79
C LEU A 744 -15.91 7.58 -31.38
N PRO A 745 -17.21 7.79 -31.69
CA PRO A 745 -17.93 9.00 -31.28
C PRO A 745 -18.71 8.89 -29.96
N LYS A 746 -18.62 7.80 -29.17
CA LYS A 746 -19.32 7.72 -27.87
C LYS A 746 -18.46 8.10 -26.67
N ALA A 747 -17.15 7.87 -26.73
CA ALA A 747 -16.21 8.43 -25.75
C ALA A 747 -16.09 9.96 -25.93
N TYR A 748 -16.02 10.44 -27.18
CA TYR A 748 -16.00 11.87 -27.49
C TYR A 748 -17.30 12.59 -27.12
N ALA A 749 -18.47 11.97 -27.29
CA ALA A 749 -19.75 12.59 -26.89
C ALA A 749 -19.94 12.66 -25.37
N TYR A 750 -19.38 11.72 -24.60
CA TYR A 750 -19.39 11.77 -23.14
C TYR A 750 -18.39 12.81 -22.60
N LEU A 751 -17.22 12.92 -23.22
CA LEU A 751 -16.22 13.98 -22.94
C LEU A 751 -16.74 15.38 -23.30
N LEU A 752 -17.43 15.55 -24.43
CA LEU A 752 -18.08 16.84 -24.78
C LEU A 752 -19.33 17.15 -23.92
N TYR A 753 -20.04 16.14 -23.41
CA TYR A 753 -21.17 16.32 -22.50
C TYR A 753 -20.71 16.72 -21.09
N LEU A 754 -19.61 16.14 -20.60
CA LEU A 754 -18.95 16.54 -19.35
C LEU A 754 -18.36 17.96 -19.45
N CYS A 755 -17.75 18.32 -20.58
CA CYS A 755 -17.23 19.69 -20.82
C CYS A 755 -18.31 20.78 -20.92
N THR A 756 -19.60 20.46 -21.05
CA THR A 756 -20.67 21.45 -21.25
C THR A 756 -21.68 21.54 -20.09
N THR A 757 -21.66 20.60 -19.13
CA THR A 757 -22.67 20.53 -18.05
C THR A 757 -22.13 20.71 -16.63
N ALA A 758 -20.81 20.69 -16.41
CA ALA A 758 -20.22 20.99 -15.10
C ALA A 758 -18.77 21.52 -15.22
N PRO A 759 -18.55 22.84 -15.32
CA PRO A 759 -17.20 23.43 -15.42
C PRO A 759 -16.34 23.26 -14.16
N TRP A 760 -16.93 22.78 -13.04
CA TRP A 760 -16.29 22.73 -11.72
C TRP A 760 -15.66 21.37 -11.38
N LEU A 761 -15.89 20.32 -12.18
CA LEU A 761 -15.30 18.98 -11.98
C LEU A 761 -13.93 18.80 -12.67
N LEU A 762 -13.45 19.82 -13.40
CA LEU A 762 -12.17 19.81 -14.11
C LEU A 762 -10.98 20.34 -13.27
N LEU A 763 -11.19 20.63 -11.99
CA LEU A 763 -10.13 21.11 -11.08
C LEU A 763 -9.43 19.98 -10.29
N ILE A 764 -9.88 18.72 -10.39
CA ILE A 764 -9.40 17.66 -9.48
C ILE A 764 -8.60 16.55 -10.20
N PHE A 765 -8.60 16.43 -11.53
CA PHE A 765 -7.82 15.37 -12.19
C PHE A 765 -7.16 15.81 -13.51
N CYS A 766 -5.82 15.93 -13.44
CA CYS A 766 -4.84 15.72 -14.51
C CYS A 766 -4.64 16.82 -15.58
N ILE A 767 -3.68 17.72 -15.34
CA ILE A 767 -2.86 18.37 -16.38
C ILE A 767 -1.42 17.90 -16.12
N PRO A 768 -0.84 16.99 -16.94
CA PRO A 768 0.03 17.45 -18.04
C PRO A 768 -0.02 16.60 -19.34
N VAL A 769 -1.00 15.71 -19.56
CA VAL A 769 -1.02 14.84 -20.77
C VAL A 769 -1.63 15.53 -22.01
N VAL A 770 -2.48 16.54 -21.83
CA VAL A 770 -3.24 17.15 -22.94
C VAL A 770 -2.41 18.12 -23.79
N LEU A 771 -1.42 18.80 -23.20
CA LEU A 771 -0.54 19.73 -23.92
C LEU A 771 0.46 19.00 -24.83
N VAL A 772 0.95 17.83 -24.42
CA VAL A 772 1.86 17.00 -25.22
C VAL A 772 1.13 16.40 -26.43
N ILE A 773 -0.12 15.99 -26.27
CA ILE A 773 -0.93 15.44 -27.37
C ILE A 773 -1.33 16.53 -28.38
N ALA A 774 -1.60 17.76 -27.92
CA ALA A 774 -1.92 18.88 -28.80
C ALA A 774 -0.71 19.31 -29.67
N LEU A 775 0.52 19.23 -29.13
CA LEU A 775 1.75 19.53 -29.88
C LEU A 775 2.09 18.44 -30.91
N ILE A 776 1.93 17.17 -30.57
CA ILE A 776 2.21 16.03 -31.48
C ILE A 776 1.22 16.00 -32.66
N VAL A 777 -0.04 16.40 -32.45
CA VAL A 777 -1.04 16.46 -33.53
C VAL A 777 -0.86 17.67 -34.46
N SER A 778 -0.06 18.66 -34.07
CA SER A 778 0.27 19.81 -34.95
C SER A 778 1.48 19.57 -35.87
N LEU A 779 2.25 18.49 -35.64
CA LEU A 779 3.50 18.16 -36.32
C LEU A 779 3.44 16.90 -37.22
N ILE A 780 2.28 16.23 -37.31
CA ILE A 780 1.96 15.17 -38.28
C ILE A 780 0.86 15.69 -39.21
#